data_AF-A0A5E4QSG4-F1
#
_entry.id   AF-A0A5E4QSG4-F1
#
_cell.length_a   1.000
_cell.length_b   1.000
_cell.length_c   1.000
_cell.angle_alpha   90.00
_cell.angle_beta   90.00
_cell.angle_gamma   90.00
#
_symmetry.space_group_name_H-M   'P 1'
#
loop_
_entity.id
_entity.type
_entity.pdbx_description
1 polymer ?
#
loop_
_entity_poly.entity_id
_entity_poly.type
_entity_poly.pdbx_seq_one_letter_code
_entity_poly.pdbx_strand_id
1 'polypeptide(L)'
;MAAVLHLKTNKHPKHTTYRKIFYHRFFVGLLIFIVVSLLFTIVLNIFAGSAPRKDFHENLRLDVGNLPIQELKNNSPYSTARAVNCTYWNCFNVYKCGRGGHDKITIYIYPLQDYRTEEGKPISHFSKEFYQILNTIKHSKYYTPNPNEACLFVPSIDTLNQHSFSSVHVSQALQSLEFWNNGENHLIFNMVSGLPPNYNTVVDLNTSDAIIAGAGFSTWTFRYGFDVSLPLYSPLAYRIDNTQPKHKDFLIISSQTNIPQDYLSDLQNIASSSNDLLLLDRCMNTDDYTKRCEYTTGTLYNYPDVLKNGLFCLVVRSARLIQAVLMDVIASQCIPIIIADTIVMPFNSHVDWNRIAIFIPEENIKNLLKIVHSVSKERRGELFWQLRWVYEKYFASMERITLTTLEILNEKYGPVNPLFLPVTAPKAAGFTAVILTYDRVESLFTLIKKLVRTPSLAKILVIWNNQKKPPPAASEWPVISKPLKVIRTKENKLSNRFYPYDDIETECQLTIDDDIIMLTPDELEFGFDVWREFPDRIVGFPSRLHVWDNVTSSWKYHSEWTNQISMVAPRKKFKCPECTNTEMLSADARYMTQRSACVDRFAKIYGHMALRSVEFRADPLQYLETSVIPPLYPNIGAL
;
A
#
# COMPACT_ATOMS: atom_id res chain seq x y z
N MET A 1 -44.39 -108.28 -0.78
CA MET A 1 -44.59 -108.58 0.65
C MET A 1 -44.06 -107.41 1.48
N ALA A 2 -44.79 -107.05 2.53
CA ALA A 2 -44.64 -105.99 3.56
C ALA A 2 -43.21 -105.58 3.98
N ALA A 3 -42.89 -104.44 4.62
CA ALA A 3 -43.53 -103.16 4.97
C ALA A 3 -42.43 -102.24 5.60
N VAL A 4 -42.56 -100.93 5.38
CA VAL A 4 -42.19 -99.76 6.25
C VAL A 4 -40.95 -99.83 7.16
N LEU A 5 -40.00 -98.88 6.97
CA LEU A 5 -39.66 -97.85 7.99
C LEU A 5 -38.76 -96.71 7.42
N HIS A 6 -39.30 -95.48 7.46
CA HIS A 6 -38.66 -94.17 7.75
C HIS A 6 -37.15 -93.99 7.43
N LEU A 7 -36.68 -92.98 6.68
CA LEU A 7 -36.80 -91.54 6.94
C LEU A 7 -36.11 -90.75 5.81
N LYS A 8 -36.57 -89.51 5.64
CA LYS A 8 -36.34 -88.62 4.50
C LYS A 8 -35.44 -87.45 4.94
N THR A 9 -34.73 -86.85 3.98
CA THR A 9 -34.46 -85.41 3.77
C THR A 9 -33.02 -84.86 3.86
N ASN A 10 -32.68 -84.20 2.74
CA ASN A 10 -31.69 -83.15 2.48
C ASN A 10 -31.46 -82.14 3.62
N LYS A 11 -30.21 -81.68 3.79
CA LYS A 11 -29.84 -80.52 4.62
C LYS A 11 -29.03 -79.48 3.83
N HIS A 12 -29.70 -78.38 3.51
CA HIS A 12 -29.21 -76.99 3.51
C HIS A 12 -30.45 -76.12 3.87
N PRO A 13 -30.39 -74.83 4.28
CA PRO A 13 -29.43 -74.09 5.11
C PRO A 13 -30.15 -73.32 6.26
N LYS A 14 -29.71 -73.40 7.53
CA LYS A 14 -30.33 -72.64 8.65
C LYS A 14 -29.41 -71.61 9.34
N HIS A 15 -28.16 -71.45 8.92
CA HIS A 15 -27.17 -70.66 9.67
C HIS A 15 -27.04 -69.18 9.25
N THR A 16 -27.63 -68.76 8.13
CA THR A 16 -27.52 -67.38 7.60
C THR A 16 -28.57 -66.41 8.13
N THR A 17 -29.69 -66.90 8.69
CA THR A 17 -30.81 -66.05 9.13
C THR A 17 -30.57 -65.42 10.52
N TYR A 18 -29.92 -66.13 11.44
CA TYR A 18 -29.69 -65.63 12.81
C TYR A 18 -28.68 -64.47 12.87
N ARG A 19 -27.65 -64.50 12.03
CA ARG A 19 -26.61 -63.47 11.99
C ARG A 19 -27.14 -62.14 11.43
N LYS A 20 -28.05 -62.17 10.45
CA LYS A 20 -28.74 -60.96 9.93
C LYS A 20 -29.62 -60.30 10.98
N ILE A 21 -30.34 -61.09 11.79
CA ILE A 21 -31.22 -60.56 12.84
C ILE A 21 -30.40 -59.90 13.97
N PHE A 22 -29.27 -60.50 14.35
CA PHE A 22 -28.37 -59.92 15.35
C PHE A 22 -27.71 -58.62 14.87
N TYR A 23 -27.24 -58.59 13.62
CA TYR A 23 -26.69 -57.37 13.02
C TYR A 23 -27.73 -56.25 12.90
N HIS A 24 -28.96 -56.59 12.49
CA HIS A 24 -30.03 -55.60 12.39
C HIS A 24 -30.41 -55.03 13.76
N ARG A 25 -30.54 -55.87 14.79
CA ARG A 25 -30.79 -55.42 16.16
C ARG A 25 -29.64 -54.60 16.74
N PHE A 26 -28.39 -54.94 16.41
CA PHE A 26 -27.21 -54.17 16.80
C PHE A 26 -27.20 -52.77 16.17
N PHE A 27 -27.43 -52.67 14.86
CA PHE A 27 -27.47 -51.37 14.18
C PHE A 27 -28.69 -50.51 14.56
N VAL A 28 -29.84 -51.13 14.82
CA VAL A 28 -31.01 -50.42 15.36
C VAL A 28 -30.72 -49.92 16.78
N GLY A 29 -30.08 -50.73 17.63
CA GLY A 29 -29.63 -50.30 18.96
C GLY A 29 -28.61 -49.16 18.90
N LEU A 30 -27.65 -49.22 17.97
CA LEU A 30 -26.67 -48.15 17.73
C LEU A 30 -27.35 -46.85 17.26
N LEU A 31 -28.31 -46.95 16.35
CA LEU A 31 -29.07 -45.79 15.86
C LEU A 31 -29.86 -45.12 17.00
N ILE A 32 -30.54 -45.93 17.82
CA ILE A 32 -31.27 -45.42 18.99
C ILE A 32 -30.31 -44.76 19.98
N PHE A 33 -29.15 -45.35 20.24
CA PHE A 33 -28.14 -44.75 21.12
C PHE A 33 -27.60 -43.41 20.58
N ILE A 34 -27.36 -43.32 19.27
CA ILE A 34 -26.93 -42.08 18.62
C ILE A 34 -28.03 -41.02 18.74
N VAL A 35 -29.29 -41.36 18.44
CA VAL A 35 -30.42 -40.43 18.52
C VAL A 35 -30.66 -39.96 19.95
N VAL A 36 -30.58 -40.87 20.94
CA VAL A 36 -30.71 -40.51 22.36
C VAL A 36 -29.54 -39.66 22.83
N SER A 37 -28.31 -39.94 22.39
CA SER A 37 -27.15 -39.07 22.68
C SER A 37 -27.31 -37.69 22.05
N LEU A 38 -27.83 -37.62 20.82
CA LEU A 38 -28.06 -36.36 20.12
C LEU A 38 -29.15 -35.53 20.81
N LEU A 39 -30.26 -36.18 21.19
CA LEU A 39 -31.32 -35.57 22.00
C LEU A 39 -30.80 -35.14 23.37
N PHE A 40 -29.96 -35.94 24.02
CA PHE A 40 -29.36 -35.60 25.30
C PHE A 40 -28.39 -34.42 25.17
N THR A 41 -27.61 -34.32 24.09
CA THR A 41 -26.78 -33.13 23.81
C THR A 41 -27.61 -31.91 23.45
N ILE A 42 -28.74 -32.07 22.77
CA ILE A 42 -29.67 -30.96 22.49
C ILE A 42 -30.31 -30.48 23.80
N VAL A 43 -30.77 -31.39 24.64
CA VAL A 43 -31.34 -31.08 25.96
C VAL A 43 -30.28 -30.48 26.88
N LEU A 44 -29.05 -30.99 26.89
CA LEU A 44 -27.92 -30.36 27.59
C LEU A 44 -27.60 -28.98 27.02
N ASN A 45 -27.65 -28.73 25.72
CA ASN A 45 -27.46 -27.38 25.17
C ASN A 45 -28.63 -26.43 25.48
N ILE A 46 -29.85 -26.96 25.65
CA ILE A 46 -31.03 -26.18 26.04
C ILE A 46 -31.00 -25.85 27.54
N PHE A 47 -30.60 -26.80 28.40
CA PHE A 47 -30.57 -26.64 29.86
C PHE A 47 -29.25 -26.08 30.39
N ALA A 48 -28.11 -26.46 29.80
CA ALA A 48 -26.87 -25.69 29.84
C ALA A 48 -26.90 -24.62 28.74
N GLY A 49 -28.06 -23.97 28.61
CA GLY A 49 -28.12 -22.64 28.02
C GLY A 49 -27.07 -21.84 28.77
N SER A 50 -25.92 -21.67 28.12
CA SER A 50 -24.97 -20.65 28.47
C SER A 50 -25.81 -19.40 28.55
N ALA A 51 -26.10 -18.95 29.77
CA ALA A 51 -26.54 -17.58 29.97
C ALA A 51 -25.56 -16.79 29.11
N PRO A 52 -26.02 -16.05 28.07
CA PRO A 52 -25.11 -15.26 27.30
C PRO A 52 -24.41 -14.42 28.35
N ARG A 53 -23.09 -14.62 28.49
CA ARG A 53 -22.28 -13.75 29.32
C ARG A 53 -22.36 -12.43 28.56
N LYS A 54 -23.40 -11.65 28.86
CA LYS A 54 -23.45 -10.24 28.55
C LYS A 54 -22.43 -9.65 29.50
N ASP A 55 -21.16 -9.85 29.18
CA ASP A 55 -20.12 -8.97 29.68
C ASP A 55 -20.54 -7.60 29.12
N PHE A 56 -21.29 -6.85 29.93
CA PHE A 56 -21.81 -5.57 29.55
C PHE A 56 -20.62 -4.62 29.60
N HIS A 57 -19.95 -4.47 28.45
CA HIS A 57 -18.87 -3.52 28.34
C HIS A 57 -19.46 -2.11 28.30
N GLU A 58 -19.15 -1.30 29.30
CA GLU A 58 -19.60 0.09 29.35
C GLU A 58 -19.05 0.87 28.15
N ASN A 59 -19.89 1.73 27.57
CA ASN A 59 -19.43 2.64 26.54
C ASN A 59 -18.39 3.62 27.10
N LEU A 60 -17.35 3.88 26.32
CA LEU A 60 -16.29 4.84 26.65
C LEU A 60 -16.89 6.20 27.00
N ARG A 61 -16.55 6.71 28.19
CA ARG A 61 -16.87 8.09 28.60
C ARG A 61 -15.65 8.96 28.31
N LEU A 62 -15.85 9.99 27.49
CA LEU A 62 -14.81 10.97 27.15
C LEU A 62 -14.90 12.18 28.10
N ASP A 63 -14.90 11.93 29.40
CA ASP A 63 -14.90 12.98 30.42
C ASP A 63 -13.48 13.23 30.92
N VAL A 64 -12.93 14.40 30.62
CA VAL A 64 -11.54 14.78 30.93
C VAL A 64 -11.41 15.37 32.34
N GLY A 65 -12.52 15.65 33.03
CA GLY A 65 -12.50 16.39 34.31
C GLY A 65 -11.94 15.63 35.50
N ASN A 66 -12.19 14.32 35.59
CA ASN A 66 -11.77 13.46 36.72
C ASN A 66 -11.30 12.09 36.21
N LEU A 67 -10.07 12.05 35.67
CA LEU A 67 -9.47 10.82 35.18
C LEU A 67 -8.79 10.03 36.31
N PRO A 68 -8.86 8.68 36.29
CA PRO A 68 -8.08 7.87 37.20
C PRO A 68 -6.58 8.09 36.94
N ILE A 69 -5.82 8.33 38.00
CA ILE A 69 -4.37 8.55 37.93
C ILE A 69 -3.69 7.18 37.88
N GLN A 70 -2.85 6.99 36.86
CA GLN A 70 -1.99 5.82 36.72
C GLN A 70 -0.53 6.26 36.85
N GLU A 71 0.11 5.88 37.96
CA GLU A 71 1.53 6.17 38.19
C GLU A 71 2.40 5.14 37.48
N LEU A 72 3.42 5.62 36.76
CA LEU A 72 4.41 4.81 36.06
C LEU A 72 5.70 4.76 36.87
N LYS A 73 6.10 3.55 37.27
CA LYS A 73 7.36 3.34 37.98
C LYS A 73 8.54 3.51 37.04
N ASN A 74 9.65 4.06 37.53
CA ASN A 74 10.85 4.27 36.73
C ASN A 74 11.43 2.96 36.15
N ASN A 75 11.25 1.84 36.87
CA ASN A 75 11.72 0.51 36.45
C ASN A 75 10.71 -0.25 35.56
N SER A 76 9.61 0.39 35.14
CA SER A 76 8.62 -0.26 34.28
C SER A 76 9.21 -0.58 32.91
N PRO A 77 8.88 -1.75 32.33
CA PRO A 77 9.38 -2.13 31.02
C PRO A 77 8.90 -1.13 29.96
N TYR A 78 9.75 -0.88 28.97
CA TYR A 78 9.44 -0.06 27.81
C TYR A 78 8.98 -0.95 26.67
N SER A 79 8.18 -0.40 25.77
CA SER A 79 7.91 -1.03 24.49
C SER A 79 9.21 -1.15 23.69
N THR A 80 9.29 -2.16 22.83
CA THR A 80 10.43 -2.33 21.91
C THR A 80 10.44 -1.25 20.83
N ALA A 81 11.60 -1.06 20.20
CA ALA A 81 11.75 -0.12 19.08
C ALA A 81 10.77 -0.44 17.94
N ARG A 82 10.37 0.59 17.21
CA ARG A 82 9.47 0.44 16.05
C ARG A 82 10.05 -0.53 15.02
N ALA A 83 9.28 -1.54 14.65
CA ALA A 83 9.65 -2.47 13.60
C ALA A 83 9.60 -1.79 12.21
N VAL A 84 10.73 -1.83 11.50
CA VAL A 84 10.89 -1.14 10.20
C VAL A 84 10.23 -1.91 9.05
N ASN A 85 10.26 -3.24 9.08
CA ASN A 85 9.78 -4.10 8.01
C ASN A 85 8.41 -4.72 8.34
N CYS A 86 7.41 -3.87 8.63
CA CYS A 86 6.05 -4.35 8.87
C CYS A 86 5.22 -4.44 7.60
N THR A 87 4.47 -5.54 7.53
CA THR A 87 3.48 -5.89 6.53
C THR A 87 2.23 -6.39 7.27
N TYR A 88 1.13 -6.54 6.54
CA TYR A 88 -0.10 -7.06 7.12
C TYR A 88 0.00 -8.52 7.62
N TRP A 89 1.05 -9.26 7.25
CA TRP A 89 1.23 -10.65 7.64
C TRP A 89 2.08 -10.85 8.90
N ASN A 90 3.02 -9.94 9.19
CA ASN A 90 4.05 -10.15 10.21
C ASN A 90 3.91 -9.24 11.43
N CYS A 91 3.29 -8.06 11.30
CA CYS A 91 3.09 -7.10 12.38
C CYS A 91 1.59 -6.87 12.69
N PHE A 92 0.70 -7.58 12.00
CA PHE A 92 -0.74 -7.44 12.15
C PHE A 92 -1.41 -8.80 12.17
N ASN A 93 -2.37 -8.96 13.07
CA ASN A 93 -3.15 -10.16 13.21
C ASN A 93 -4.54 -9.96 12.62
N VAL A 94 -4.67 -10.32 11.34
CA VAL A 94 -5.92 -10.22 10.58
C VAL A 94 -7.05 -11.07 11.19
N TYR A 95 -6.73 -12.14 11.93
CA TYR A 95 -7.74 -13.01 12.56
C TYR A 95 -8.46 -12.38 13.76
N LYS A 96 -8.01 -11.20 14.21
CA LYS A 96 -8.79 -10.36 15.15
C LYS A 96 -9.92 -9.61 14.44
N CYS A 97 -9.78 -9.38 13.13
CA CYS A 97 -10.75 -8.64 12.33
C CYS A 97 -11.85 -9.58 11.80
N GLY A 98 -13.12 -9.20 11.96
CA GLY A 98 -14.29 -10.03 11.63
C GLY A 98 -14.82 -10.90 12.78
N ARG A 99 -14.20 -10.84 13.96
CA ARG A 99 -14.78 -11.42 15.18
C ARG A 99 -16.08 -10.69 15.52
N GLY A 100 -17.10 -11.43 15.95
CA GLY A 100 -18.43 -10.87 16.22
C GLY A 100 -19.35 -10.76 15.00
N GLY A 101 -18.92 -11.22 13.81
CA GLY A 101 -19.76 -11.25 12.59
C GLY A 101 -19.94 -9.90 11.91
N HIS A 102 -19.09 -8.92 12.24
CA HIS A 102 -19.09 -7.60 11.62
C HIS A 102 -18.55 -7.68 10.19
N ASP A 103 -19.06 -6.84 9.29
CA ASP A 103 -18.68 -6.68 7.87
C ASP A 103 -17.59 -5.60 7.65
N LYS A 104 -17.00 -5.14 8.75
CA LYS A 104 -16.09 -4.00 8.85
C LYS A 104 -15.11 -4.20 9.99
N ILE A 105 -14.06 -3.38 10.03
CA ILE A 105 -13.19 -3.32 11.21
C ILE A 105 -13.96 -2.75 12.40
N THR A 106 -13.56 -3.22 13.58
CA THR A 106 -14.05 -2.76 14.88
C THR A 106 -12.87 -2.19 15.66
N ILE A 107 -13.09 -1.08 16.35
CA ILE A 107 -12.05 -0.30 17.01
C ILE A 107 -12.42 -0.12 18.48
N TYR A 108 -11.56 -0.62 19.35
CA TYR A 108 -11.63 -0.37 20.78
C TYR A 108 -10.71 0.79 21.14
N ILE A 109 -11.23 1.70 21.95
CA ILE A 109 -10.46 2.83 22.49
C ILE A 109 -10.22 2.51 23.97
N TYR A 110 -8.96 2.58 24.41
CA TYR A 110 -8.64 2.39 25.81
C TYR A 110 -9.33 3.45 26.69
N PRO A 111 -9.72 3.13 27.93
CA PRO A 111 -10.23 4.14 28.86
C PRO A 111 -9.24 5.30 29.04
N LEU A 112 -9.75 6.52 29.18
CA LEU A 112 -8.92 7.68 29.49
C LEU A 112 -8.29 7.49 30.88
N GLN A 113 -6.98 7.76 30.98
CA GLN A 113 -6.23 7.73 32.23
C GLN A 113 -5.26 8.91 32.27
N ASP A 114 -5.03 9.45 33.46
CA ASP A 114 -3.99 10.46 33.69
C ASP A 114 -2.69 9.76 34.10
N TYR A 115 -1.82 9.54 33.11
CA TYR A 115 -0.54 8.90 33.34
C TYR A 115 0.48 9.90 33.90
N ARG A 116 1.04 9.59 35.07
CA ARG A 116 2.03 10.42 35.74
C ARG A 116 3.29 9.63 36.07
N THR A 117 4.40 10.35 36.07
CA THR A 117 5.71 9.88 36.58
C THR A 117 5.68 9.72 38.10
N GLU A 118 6.69 9.05 38.69
CA GLU A 118 6.87 8.96 40.15
C GLU A 118 6.95 10.36 40.81
N GLU A 119 7.43 11.38 40.08
CA GLU A 119 7.47 12.77 40.55
C GLU A 119 6.13 13.53 40.36
N GLY A 120 5.07 12.84 39.94
CA GLY A 120 3.74 13.41 39.75
C GLY A 120 3.57 14.28 38.51
N LYS A 121 4.54 14.28 37.58
CA LYS A 121 4.44 15.04 36.31
C LYS A 121 3.65 14.24 35.26
N PRO A 122 2.74 14.88 34.48
CA PRO A 122 2.03 14.23 33.39
C PRO A 122 3.00 13.84 32.27
N ILE A 123 2.78 12.68 31.65
CA ILE A 123 3.68 12.18 30.58
C ILE A 123 3.34 12.75 29.20
N SER A 124 2.12 13.26 29.03
CA SER A 124 1.59 13.84 27.81
C SER A 124 0.53 14.90 28.12
N HIS A 125 0.34 15.87 27.23
CA HIS A 125 -0.71 16.88 27.30
C HIS A 125 -1.87 16.54 26.35
N PHE A 126 -3.08 16.44 26.90
CA PHE A 126 -4.27 16.05 26.15
C PHE A 126 -4.84 17.23 25.33
N SER A 127 -4.67 17.19 24.00
CA SER A 127 -5.08 18.26 23.09
C SER A 127 -6.55 18.18 22.66
N LYS A 128 -7.07 19.31 22.15
CA LYS A 128 -8.41 19.37 21.55
C LYS A 128 -8.49 18.51 20.28
N GLU A 129 -7.42 18.49 19.50
CA GLU A 129 -7.31 17.74 18.25
C GLU A 129 -7.36 16.23 18.53
N PHE A 130 -6.66 15.75 19.55
CA PHE A 130 -6.72 14.34 19.95
C PHE A 130 -8.08 13.95 20.52
N TYR A 131 -8.71 14.83 21.31
CA TYR A 131 -10.10 14.66 21.72
C TYR A 131 -11.03 14.49 20.52
N GLN A 132 -10.88 15.32 19.48
CA GLN A 132 -11.68 15.20 18.26
C GLN A 132 -11.48 13.85 17.57
N ILE A 133 -10.26 13.33 17.50
CA ILE A 133 -9.98 11.98 16.96
C ILE A 133 -10.75 10.91 17.75
N LEU A 134 -10.58 10.86 19.08
CA LEU A 134 -11.25 9.86 19.92
C LEU A 134 -12.77 9.99 19.84
N ASN A 135 -13.28 11.22 19.84
CA ASN A 135 -14.71 11.51 19.72
C ASN A 135 -15.26 11.07 18.36
N THR A 136 -14.53 11.31 17.27
CA THR A 136 -14.91 10.85 15.92
C THR A 136 -14.90 9.33 15.83
N ILE A 137 -13.88 8.64 16.36
CA ILE A 137 -13.84 7.18 16.38
C ILE A 137 -15.04 6.64 17.15
N LYS A 138 -15.29 7.13 18.37
CA LYS A 138 -16.40 6.70 19.23
C LYS A 138 -17.77 6.81 18.56
N HIS A 139 -18.01 7.87 17.78
CA HIS A 139 -19.28 8.08 17.08
C HIS A 139 -19.31 7.48 15.66
N SER A 140 -18.20 6.90 15.20
CA SER A 140 -18.13 6.25 13.89
C SER A 140 -18.78 4.85 13.92
N LYS A 141 -19.07 4.33 12.73
CA LYS A 141 -19.56 2.95 12.55
C LYS A 141 -18.55 1.86 12.96
N TYR A 142 -17.30 2.23 13.24
CA TYR A 142 -16.21 1.30 13.54
C TYR A 142 -16.00 1.09 15.04
N TYR A 143 -16.58 1.91 15.93
CA TYR A 143 -16.36 1.77 17.37
C TYR A 143 -17.02 0.51 17.96
N THR A 144 -16.32 -0.15 18.87
CA THR A 144 -16.87 -1.20 19.74
C THR A 144 -16.45 -0.98 21.20
N PRO A 145 -17.35 -1.14 22.18
CA PRO A 145 -16.98 -1.17 23.59
C PRO A 145 -16.33 -2.49 24.02
N ASN A 146 -16.45 -3.56 23.22
CA ASN A 146 -15.94 -4.89 23.55
C ASN A 146 -14.53 -5.11 22.98
N PRO A 147 -13.47 -5.20 23.81
CA PRO A 147 -12.11 -5.43 23.31
C PRO A 147 -11.93 -6.80 22.64
N ASN A 148 -12.76 -7.80 22.97
CA ASN A 148 -12.67 -9.14 22.37
C ASN A 148 -13.18 -9.18 20.91
N GLU A 149 -14.04 -8.23 20.54
CA GLU A 149 -14.53 -8.05 19.18
C GLU A 149 -13.67 -7.09 18.36
N ALA A 150 -12.72 -6.39 18.99
CA ALA A 150 -11.95 -5.33 18.35
C ALA A 150 -10.90 -5.88 17.39
N CYS A 151 -10.93 -5.38 16.15
CA CYS A 151 -9.88 -5.53 15.17
C CYS A 151 -8.69 -4.62 15.49
N LEU A 152 -8.94 -3.36 15.86
CA LEU A 152 -7.92 -2.35 16.17
C LEU A 152 -8.07 -1.79 17.58
N PHE A 153 -6.95 -1.36 18.14
CA PHE A 153 -6.86 -0.76 19.47
C PHE A 153 -6.23 0.63 19.38
N VAL A 154 -6.86 1.63 19.99
CA VAL A 154 -6.38 3.02 20.02
C VAL A 154 -6.07 3.41 21.46
N PRO A 155 -4.79 3.59 21.83
CA PRO A 155 -4.40 4.13 23.13
C PRO A 155 -4.97 5.53 23.34
N SER A 156 -5.53 5.79 24.53
CA SER A 156 -6.01 7.13 24.93
C SER A 156 -4.87 8.01 25.47
N ILE A 157 -3.71 7.97 24.80
CA ILE A 157 -2.52 8.77 25.13
C ILE A 157 -2.24 9.69 23.95
N ASP A 158 -2.28 11.00 24.19
CA ASP A 158 -2.03 11.97 23.12
C ASP A 158 -0.56 11.88 22.67
N THR A 159 -0.39 11.49 21.41
CA THR A 159 0.92 11.36 20.74
C THR A 159 0.96 12.22 19.48
N LEU A 160 0.01 13.15 19.29
CA LEU A 160 -0.07 13.96 18.07
C LEU A 160 1.15 14.84 17.86
N ASN A 161 1.74 15.36 18.95
CA ASN A 161 2.89 16.23 18.89
C ASN A 161 4.04 15.72 19.77
N GLN A 162 5.18 15.40 19.14
CA GLN A 162 6.35 14.90 19.87
C GLN A 162 6.93 15.89 20.89
N HIS A 163 6.64 17.20 20.76
CA HIS A 163 7.01 18.18 21.77
C HIS A 163 6.15 18.12 23.03
N SER A 164 4.96 17.51 22.98
CA SER A 164 4.00 17.52 24.08
C SER A 164 4.01 16.26 24.95
N PHE A 165 4.90 15.30 24.67
CA PHE A 165 5.01 14.06 25.45
C PHE A 165 6.46 13.60 25.63
N SER A 166 6.68 12.77 26.66
CA SER A 166 7.96 12.10 26.89
C SER A 166 7.97 10.70 26.25
N SER A 167 8.77 10.49 25.19
CA SER A 167 8.85 9.19 24.49
C SER A 167 9.16 8.00 25.42
N VAL A 168 9.99 8.21 26.43
CA VAL A 168 10.38 7.17 27.40
C VAL A 168 9.17 6.73 28.23
N HIS A 169 8.53 7.66 28.94
CA HIS A 169 7.36 7.36 29.77
C HIS A 169 6.12 6.94 28.96
N VAL A 170 5.90 7.51 27.76
CA VAL A 170 4.82 7.04 26.88
C VAL A 170 5.07 5.60 26.45
N SER A 171 6.32 5.21 26.18
CA SER A 171 6.65 3.82 25.86
C SER A 171 6.35 2.85 27.02
N GLN A 172 6.57 3.28 28.27
CA GLN A 172 6.19 2.51 29.47
C GLN A 172 4.67 2.42 29.61
N ALA A 173 3.97 3.54 29.39
CA ALA A 173 2.51 3.59 29.43
C ALA A 173 1.92 2.61 28.41
N LEU A 174 2.39 2.64 27.16
CA LEU A 174 1.97 1.70 26.12
C LEU A 174 2.22 0.25 26.53
N GLN A 175 3.40 -0.05 27.08
CA GLN A 175 3.74 -1.41 27.53
C GLN A 175 2.88 -1.88 28.71
N SER A 176 2.34 -0.96 29.51
CA SER A 176 1.45 -1.26 30.64
C SER A 176 0.00 -1.54 30.23
N LEU A 177 -0.38 -1.24 28.98
CA LEU A 177 -1.74 -1.47 28.50
C LEU A 177 -2.03 -2.97 28.36
N GLU A 178 -3.17 -3.41 28.91
CA GLU A 178 -3.57 -4.82 28.97
C GLU A 178 -3.49 -5.55 27.62
N PHE A 179 -3.99 -4.92 26.54
CA PHE A 179 -4.01 -5.53 25.20
C PHE A 179 -2.83 -5.17 24.29
N TRP A 180 -1.80 -4.43 24.75
CA TRP A 180 -0.75 -3.85 23.89
C TRP A 180 -0.12 -4.87 22.95
N ASN A 181 0.17 -6.08 23.45
CA ASN A 181 0.72 -7.20 22.67
C ASN A 181 1.83 -6.78 21.68
N ASN A 182 2.84 -6.06 22.17
CA ASN A 182 3.92 -5.50 21.36
C ASN A 182 3.43 -4.64 20.17
N GLY A 183 2.36 -3.88 20.34
CA GLY A 183 1.81 -2.99 19.32
C GLY A 183 0.99 -3.70 18.23
N GLU A 184 0.86 -5.03 18.25
CA GLU A 184 0.06 -5.75 17.26
C GLU A 184 -1.39 -5.23 17.24
N ASN A 185 -1.90 -4.88 16.06
CA ASN A 185 -3.24 -4.29 15.86
C ASN A 185 -3.48 -2.94 16.57
N HIS A 186 -2.44 -2.25 17.02
CA HIS A 186 -2.57 -0.91 17.61
C HIS A 186 -2.42 0.18 16.55
N LEU A 187 -3.19 1.25 16.72
CA LEU A 187 -3.16 2.43 15.87
C LEU A 187 -2.74 3.65 16.70
N ILE A 188 -1.62 4.27 16.30
CA ILE A 188 -1.08 5.48 16.94
C ILE A 188 -1.17 6.65 15.96
N PHE A 189 -1.71 7.77 16.43
CA PHE A 189 -1.81 9.01 15.65
C PHE A 189 -0.66 9.96 15.99
N ASN A 190 0.09 10.42 14.99
CA ASN A 190 1.15 11.43 15.18
C ASN A 190 1.22 12.41 14.01
N MET A 191 0.92 13.69 14.24
CA MET A 191 0.97 14.70 13.18
C MET A 191 2.28 15.49 13.17
N VAL A 192 2.98 15.57 14.30
CA VAL A 192 4.22 16.34 14.45
C VAL A 192 5.31 15.41 14.99
N SER A 193 6.07 14.81 14.06
CA SER A 193 7.16 13.84 14.28
C SER A 193 8.56 14.47 14.35
N GLY A 194 9.43 13.94 15.19
CA GLY A 194 10.82 14.40 15.30
C GLY A 194 10.97 15.73 16.05
N LEU A 195 12.15 15.86 16.65
CA LEU A 195 12.60 17.05 17.38
C LEU A 195 13.92 17.57 16.78
N PRO A 196 14.27 18.85 17.00
CA PRO A 196 15.60 19.34 16.70
C PRO A 196 16.68 18.49 17.41
N PRO A 197 17.84 18.25 16.80
CA PRO A 197 18.29 18.78 15.50
C PRO A 197 17.91 17.92 14.28
N ASN A 198 17.49 16.66 14.48
CA ASN A 198 17.40 15.68 13.39
C ASN A 198 16.04 15.62 12.67
N TYR A 199 14.96 16.05 13.32
CA TYR A 199 13.59 16.08 12.77
C TYR A 199 13.20 14.78 12.04
N ASN A 200 13.26 13.65 12.75
CA ASN A 200 12.91 12.34 12.20
C ASN A 200 11.53 12.35 11.52
N THR A 201 11.42 11.66 10.38
CA THR A 201 10.24 11.64 9.51
C THR A 201 9.17 10.64 9.97
N VAL A 202 9.32 10.10 11.18
CA VAL A 202 8.37 9.29 11.91
C VAL A 202 8.53 9.60 13.39
N VAL A 203 7.49 9.38 14.19
CA VAL A 203 7.54 9.62 15.64
C VAL A 203 8.69 8.86 16.31
N ASP A 204 9.48 9.55 17.14
CA ASP A 204 10.52 8.93 17.96
C ASP A 204 9.89 8.34 19.22
N LEU A 205 9.11 7.28 19.02
CA LEU A 205 8.45 6.55 20.07
C LEU A 205 8.63 5.06 19.80
N ASN A 206 8.93 4.31 20.86
CA ASN A 206 8.96 2.86 20.81
C ASN A 206 7.51 2.35 20.72
N THR A 207 7.10 1.99 19.51
CA THR A 207 5.74 1.55 19.20
C THR A 207 5.67 0.08 18.81
N SER A 208 6.79 -0.65 18.83
CA SER A 208 6.88 -2.04 18.40
C SER A 208 6.23 -2.25 17.02
N ASP A 209 5.18 -3.06 16.90
CA ASP A 209 4.51 -3.42 15.64
C ASP A 209 3.32 -2.51 15.29
N ALA A 210 3.03 -1.47 16.09
CA ALA A 210 1.85 -0.64 15.89
C ALA A 210 1.84 0.10 14.55
N ILE A 211 0.64 0.26 13.99
CA ILE A 211 0.37 1.07 12.81
C ILE A 211 0.50 2.54 13.20
N ILE A 212 1.28 3.29 12.42
CA ILE A 212 1.41 4.73 12.59
C ILE A 212 0.56 5.43 11.53
N ALA A 213 -0.48 6.12 11.99
CA ALA A 213 -1.17 7.11 11.19
C ALA A 213 -0.51 8.46 11.48
N GLY A 214 0.37 8.91 10.59
CA GLY A 214 1.14 10.12 10.86
C GLY A 214 1.53 10.96 9.67
N ALA A 215 1.97 12.18 9.94
CA ALA A 215 2.32 13.16 8.91
C ALA A 215 3.85 13.31 8.77
N GLY A 216 4.28 13.74 7.57
CA GLY A 216 5.68 14.07 7.31
C GLY A 216 6.58 12.87 7.04
N PHE A 217 5.98 11.74 6.66
CA PHE A 217 6.72 10.56 6.27
C PHE A 217 7.64 10.79 5.08
N SER A 218 8.81 10.16 5.14
CA SER A 218 9.68 10.00 3.97
C SER A 218 9.51 8.62 3.36
N THR A 219 9.82 8.49 2.07
CA THR A 219 9.83 7.20 1.36
C THR A 219 10.69 6.13 2.05
N TRP A 220 11.71 6.54 2.83
CA TRP A 220 12.60 5.67 3.60
C TRP A 220 12.03 5.14 4.92
N THR A 221 11.09 5.87 5.52
CA THR A 221 10.55 5.57 6.86
C THR A 221 9.11 5.07 6.83
N PHE A 222 8.39 5.37 5.75
CA PHE A 222 7.01 4.95 5.53
C PHE A 222 6.91 3.45 5.22
N ARG A 223 6.07 2.74 5.97
CA ARG A 223 5.81 1.31 5.70
C ARG A 223 4.62 1.20 4.76
N TYR A 224 4.91 1.14 3.46
CA TYR A 224 3.89 0.99 2.41
C TYR A 224 3.00 -0.22 2.67
N GLY A 225 1.71 -0.07 2.42
CA GLY A 225 0.74 -1.11 2.72
C GLY A 225 0.47 -1.33 4.21
N PHE A 226 1.17 -0.66 5.13
CA PHE A 226 0.98 -0.81 6.58
C PHE A 226 0.54 0.50 7.25
N ASP A 227 1.41 1.51 7.25
CA ASP A 227 1.17 2.84 7.84
C ASP A 227 0.17 3.66 7.02
N VAL A 228 -0.32 4.77 7.60
CA VAL A 228 -1.23 5.71 6.93
C VAL A 228 -0.61 7.11 6.97
N SER A 229 -0.32 7.69 5.79
CA SER A 229 0.16 9.07 5.70
C SER A 229 -0.98 10.05 5.93
N LEU A 230 -0.84 10.94 6.91
CA LEU A 230 -1.82 11.96 7.30
C LEU A 230 -1.36 13.35 6.86
N PRO A 231 -2.31 14.30 6.69
CA PRO A 231 -1.96 15.70 6.63
C PRO A 231 -1.57 16.22 8.02
N LEU A 232 -0.72 17.25 8.06
CA LEU A 232 -0.50 18.02 9.28
C LEU A 232 -1.63 19.06 9.42
N TYR A 233 -2.56 18.82 10.36
CA TYR A 233 -3.72 19.69 10.56
C TYR A 233 -3.33 21.15 10.83
N SER A 234 -4.00 22.08 10.15
CA SER A 234 -3.86 23.52 10.38
C SER A 234 -5.15 24.08 10.98
N PRO A 235 -5.13 24.63 12.21
CA PRO A 235 -6.26 25.36 12.77
C PRO A 235 -6.59 26.66 12.02
N LEU A 236 -5.67 27.16 11.20
CA LEU A 236 -5.88 28.36 10.37
C LEU A 236 -6.66 28.01 9.09
N ALA A 237 -6.37 26.87 8.47
CA ALA A 237 -7.08 26.37 7.29
C ALA A 237 -8.60 26.28 7.51
N TYR A 238 -9.04 25.90 8.71
CA TYR A 238 -10.46 25.82 9.06
C TYR A 238 -11.19 27.18 9.02
N ARG A 239 -10.46 28.29 9.16
CA ARG A 239 -11.05 29.65 9.16
C ARG A 239 -11.18 30.22 7.75
N ILE A 240 -10.56 29.59 6.76
CA ILE A 240 -10.58 30.04 5.37
C ILE A 240 -11.97 29.79 4.81
N ASP A 241 -12.59 30.83 4.29
CA ASP A 241 -13.88 30.73 3.63
C ASP A 241 -13.73 30.19 2.20
N ASN A 242 -14.78 29.54 1.70
CA ASN A 242 -14.76 28.92 0.37
C ASN A 242 -14.93 29.93 -0.78
N THR A 243 -15.02 31.23 -0.49
CA THR A 243 -15.18 32.27 -1.53
C THR A 243 -13.87 32.44 -2.29
N GLN A 244 -13.91 32.63 -3.61
CA GLN A 244 -12.71 32.85 -4.41
C GLN A 244 -12.73 34.26 -5.02
N PRO A 245 -11.58 34.96 -5.09
CA PRO A 245 -11.52 36.26 -5.74
C PRO A 245 -11.77 36.11 -7.24
N LYS A 246 -12.33 37.16 -7.87
CA LYS A 246 -12.60 37.17 -9.32
C LYS A 246 -11.32 37.06 -10.16
N HIS A 247 -10.24 37.61 -9.65
CA HIS A 247 -8.92 37.61 -10.27
C HIS A 247 -7.89 37.17 -9.23
N LYS A 248 -6.86 36.43 -9.69
CA LYS A 248 -5.70 36.05 -8.89
C LYS A 248 -4.60 37.07 -9.18
N ASP A 249 -4.15 37.79 -8.17
CA ASP A 249 -3.17 38.88 -8.32
C ASP A 249 -1.73 38.35 -8.51
N PHE A 250 -1.46 37.12 -8.06
CA PHE A 250 -0.13 36.51 -8.09
C PHE A 250 -0.14 35.18 -8.83
N LEU A 251 0.88 34.95 -9.66
CA LEU A 251 1.06 33.65 -10.32
C LEU A 251 1.51 32.59 -9.31
N ILE A 252 2.52 32.90 -8.50
CA ILE A 252 3.10 32.00 -7.50
C ILE A 252 3.20 32.73 -6.17
N ILE A 253 2.78 32.07 -5.08
CA ILE A 253 3.01 32.54 -3.71
C ILE A 253 3.83 31.50 -2.94
N SER A 254 4.92 31.94 -2.31
CA SER A 254 5.61 31.16 -1.28
C SER A 254 5.33 31.80 0.08
N SER A 255 4.80 31.04 1.03
CA SER A 255 4.46 31.55 2.39
C SER A 255 5.09 30.76 3.53
N GLN A 256 5.87 29.73 3.17
CA GLN A 256 6.50 28.84 4.11
C GLN A 256 7.65 29.55 4.82
N THR A 257 7.66 29.43 6.15
CA THR A 257 8.76 29.94 6.97
C THR A 257 9.82 28.86 7.19
N ASN A 258 11.03 29.28 7.55
CA ASN A 258 12.16 28.37 7.80
C ASN A 258 12.52 27.49 6.59
N ILE A 259 12.47 28.07 5.39
CA ILE A 259 12.98 27.41 4.17
C ILE A 259 14.52 27.30 4.31
N PRO A 260 15.12 26.12 4.04
CA PRO A 260 16.58 25.97 4.06
C PRO A 260 17.28 26.98 3.14
N GLN A 261 18.45 27.47 3.56
CA GLN A 261 19.12 28.61 2.93
C GLN A 261 19.37 28.43 1.44
N ASP A 262 19.70 27.21 0.99
CA ASP A 262 19.96 26.92 -0.42
C ASP A 262 18.72 27.19 -1.29
N TYR A 263 17.55 26.62 -0.92
CA TYR A 263 16.29 26.88 -1.63
C TYR A 263 15.83 28.32 -1.47
N LEU A 264 16.01 28.90 -0.28
CA LEU A 264 15.62 30.29 -0.04
C LEU A 264 16.39 31.24 -0.96
N SER A 265 17.69 31.01 -1.17
CA SER A 265 18.52 31.82 -2.06
C SER A 265 18.04 31.75 -3.52
N ASP A 266 17.67 30.56 -4.01
CA ASP A 266 17.10 30.39 -5.35
C ASP A 266 15.74 31.09 -5.49
N LEU A 267 14.87 31.00 -4.47
CA LEU A 267 13.58 31.71 -4.47
C LEU A 267 13.73 33.23 -4.39
N GLN A 268 14.69 33.74 -3.61
CA GLN A 268 15.00 35.17 -3.53
C GLN A 268 15.52 35.70 -4.87
N ASN A 269 16.38 34.94 -5.56
CA ASN A 269 16.84 35.27 -6.91
C ASN A 269 15.66 35.34 -7.89
N ILE A 270 14.75 34.37 -7.85
CA ILE A 270 13.55 34.36 -8.70
C ILE A 270 12.67 35.57 -8.40
N ALA A 271 12.33 35.82 -7.12
CA ALA A 271 11.47 36.93 -6.69
C ALA A 271 12.08 38.31 -7.02
N SER A 272 13.41 38.44 -7.00
CA SER A 272 14.09 39.68 -7.38
C SER A 272 14.13 39.90 -8.90
N SER A 273 14.03 38.82 -9.69
CA SER A 273 14.11 38.87 -11.15
C SER A 273 12.75 38.91 -11.86
N SER A 274 11.66 38.58 -11.17
CA SER A 274 10.31 38.50 -11.73
C SER A 274 9.24 38.84 -10.70
N ASN A 275 8.21 39.56 -11.15
CA ASN A 275 7.01 39.86 -10.34
C ASN A 275 6.03 38.68 -10.24
N ASP A 276 6.32 37.54 -10.88
CA ASP A 276 5.45 36.35 -10.87
C ASP A 276 5.46 35.61 -9.52
N LEU A 277 6.50 35.80 -8.69
CA LEU A 277 6.67 35.13 -7.40
C LEU A 277 6.56 36.13 -6.24
N LEU A 278 5.48 36.02 -5.46
CA LEU A 278 5.38 36.66 -4.16
C LEU A 278 6.04 35.77 -3.10
N LEU A 279 7.23 36.16 -2.67
CA LEU A 279 7.96 35.49 -1.59
C LEU A 279 7.65 36.15 -0.25
N LEU A 280 6.94 35.43 0.61
CA LEU A 280 6.54 35.86 1.94
C LEU A 280 7.31 35.10 3.01
N ASP A 281 7.72 35.80 4.07
CA ASP A 281 8.38 35.22 5.24
C ASP A 281 7.83 35.83 6.54
N ARG A 282 8.36 35.41 7.69
CA ARG A 282 8.08 36.01 9.00
C ARG A 282 8.50 37.49 8.98
N CYS A 283 7.61 38.34 9.47
CA CYS A 283 7.88 39.75 9.67
C CYS A 283 8.86 39.97 10.83
N MET A 284 9.87 40.83 10.67
CA MET A 284 10.92 41.04 11.68
C MET A 284 10.41 41.61 13.02
N ASN A 285 9.29 42.34 13.02
CA ASN A 285 8.79 43.09 14.17
C ASN A 285 7.50 42.52 14.79
N THR A 286 7.11 41.30 14.42
CA THR A 286 5.91 40.67 15.00
C THR A 286 6.04 39.15 15.08
N ASP A 287 5.58 38.59 16.20
CA ASP A 287 5.46 37.15 16.43
C ASP A 287 4.07 36.62 16.02
N ASP A 288 3.26 37.47 15.38
CA ASP A 288 1.94 37.09 14.89
C ASP A 288 2.06 36.14 13.68
N TYR A 289 1.83 34.85 13.93
CA TYR A 289 1.83 33.80 12.91
C TYR A 289 0.72 33.96 11.85
N THR A 290 -0.25 34.86 12.05
CA THR A 290 -1.27 35.22 11.05
C THR A 290 -0.83 36.35 10.12
N LYS A 291 0.41 36.80 10.22
CA LYS A 291 1.00 37.81 9.35
C LYS A 291 2.21 37.27 8.62
N ARG A 292 2.40 37.73 7.39
CA ARG A 292 3.60 37.50 6.60
C ARG A 292 4.04 38.79 5.93
N CYS A 293 5.33 38.93 5.70
CA CYS A 293 5.91 40.09 5.04
C CYS A 293 6.57 39.68 3.74
N GLU A 294 6.36 40.46 2.69
CA GLU A 294 7.07 40.30 1.42
C GLU A 294 8.56 40.54 1.64
N TYR A 295 9.39 39.64 1.11
CA TYR A 295 10.84 39.69 1.25
C TYR A 295 11.46 40.96 0.67
N THR A 296 11.00 41.43 -0.49
CA THR A 296 11.59 42.56 -1.22
C THR A 296 11.16 43.92 -0.68
N THR A 297 9.88 44.09 -0.35
CA THR A 297 9.29 45.39 0.03
C THR A 297 9.00 45.53 1.51
N GLY A 298 8.93 44.43 2.26
CA GLY A 298 8.44 44.40 3.64
C GLY A 298 6.92 44.60 3.77
N THR A 299 6.17 44.58 2.67
CA THR A 299 4.71 44.74 2.68
C THR A 299 4.03 43.64 3.48
N LEU A 300 3.11 44.05 4.37
CA LEU A 300 2.39 43.16 5.28
C LEU A 300 1.18 42.52 4.60
N TYR A 301 1.06 41.19 4.73
CA TYR A 301 -0.08 40.40 4.25
C TYR A 301 -0.72 39.59 5.38
N ASN A 302 -2.04 39.42 5.29
CA ASN A 302 -2.80 38.53 6.17
C ASN A 302 -2.66 37.08 5.70
N TYR A 303 -2.21 36.22 6.60
CA TYR A 303 -2.05 34.79 6.38
C TYR A 303 -3.09 34.01 7.19
N PRO A 304 -3.76 33.00 6.61
CA PRO A 304 -3.54 32.43 5.27
C PRO A 304 -4.30 33.12 4.11
N ASP A 305 -5.09 34.15 4.36
CA ASP A 305 -5.98 34.77 3.35
C ASP A 305 -5.29 35.18 2.03
N VAL A 306 -4.05 35.67 2.09
CA VAL A 306 -3.25 36.04 0.92
C VAL A 306 -3.07 34.90 -0.09
N LEU A 307 -3.08 33.64 0.37
CA LEU A 307 -2.95 32.47 -0.50
C LEU A 307 -4.11 32.37 -1.51
N LYS A 308 -5.29 32.92 -1.19
CA LYS A 308 -6.43 32.97 -2.11
C LYS A 308 -6.15 33.85 -3.33
N ASN A 309 -5.19 34.76 -3.28
CA ASN A 309 -4.82 35.61 -4.41
C ASN A 309 -3.77 34.94 -5.32
N GLY A 310 -3.25 33.78 -4.93
CA GLY A 310 -2.31 32.98 -5.72
C GLY A 310 -3.02 32.00 -6.65
N LEU A 311 -2.50 31.85 -7.87
CA LEU A 311 -2.87 30.75 -8.75
C LEU A 311 -2.17 29.45 -8.33
N PHE A 312 -0.87 29.53 -8.07
CA PHE A 312 -0.05 28.45 -7.54
C PHE A 312 0.59 28.85 -6.21
N CYS A 313 0.78 27.87 -5.32
CA CYS A 313 1.44 28.09 -4.04
C CYS A 313 2.51 27.05 -3.79
N LEU A 314 3.70 27.50 -3.39
CA LEU A 314 4.86 26.65 -3.17
C LEU A 314 4.80 25.96 -1.80
N VAL A 315 5.10 24.67 -1.81
CA VAL A 315 5.39 23.86 -0.62
C VAL A 315 6.74 23.20 -0.86
N VAL A 316 7.76 23.67 -0.14
CA VAL A 316 9.16 23.30 -0.37
C VAL A 316 9.64 22.44 0.80
N ARG A 317 10.57 21.52 0.55
CA ARG A 317 11.23 20.75 1.60
C ARG A 317 11.76 21.68 2.71
N SER A 318 11.46 21.35 3.96
CA SER A 318 11.99 22.03 5.14
C SER A 318 12.69 21.02 6.07
N ALA A 319 13.32 21.50 7.15
CA ALA A 319 13.95 20.64 8.15
C ALA A 319 12.98 19.58 8.67
N ARG A 320 11.72 19.97 8.91
CA ARG A 320 10.59 19.05 9.01
C ARG A 320 9.99 18.89 7.61
N LEU A 321 9.92 17.65 7.12
CA LEU A 321 9.58 17.34 5.72
C LEU A 321 8.20 17.86 5.28
N ILE A 322 7.24 17.94 6.20
CA ILE A 322 5.93 18.57 5.97
C ILE A 322 5.64 19.65 7.02
N GLN A 323 5.01 20.74 6.59
CA GLN A 323 4.50 21.80 7.46
C GLN A 323 2.99 21.98 7.25
N ALA A 324 2.33 22.68 8.18
CA ALA A 324 0.90 23.00 8.12
C ALA A 324 0.52 23.84 6.87
N VAL A 325 1.51 24.50 6.25
CA VAL A 325 1.37 25.28 5.01
C VAL A 325 0.68 24.51 3.90
N LEU A 326 0.92 23.20 3.76
CA LEU A 326 0.24 22.39 2.75
C LEU A 326 -1.29 22.44 2.93
N MET A 327 -1.76 22.36 4.18
CA MET A 327 -3.19 22.44 4.48
C MET A 327 -3.75 23.83 4.24
N ASP A 328 -3.01 24.88 4.58
CA ASP A 328 -3.42 26.26 4.35
C ASP A 328 -3.52 26.56 2.84
N VAL A 329 -2.60 26.05 2.04
CA VAL A 329 -2.59 26.15 0.57
C VAL A 329 -3.79 25.45 -0.06
N ILE A 330 -4.03 24.20 0.33
CA ILE A 330 -5.16 23.40 -0.20
C ILE A 330 -6.49 24.03 0.19
N ALA A 331 -6.65 24.45 1.45
CA ALA A 331 -7.85 25.12 1.94
C ALA A 331 -8.14 26.44 1.23
N SER A 332 -7.08 27.17 0.85
CA SER A 332 -7.20 28.41 0.06
C SER A 332 -7.55 28.18 -1.42
N GLN A 333 -7.60 26.92 -1.86
CA GLN A 333 -7.77 26.51 -3.26
C GLN A 333 -6.68 27.09 -4.17
N CYS A 334 -5.45 27.23 -3.63
CA CYS A 334 -4.28 27.60 -4.38
C CYS A 334 -3.58 26.32 -4.85
N ILE A 335 -3.28 26.19 -6.15
CA ILE A 335 -2.76 24.93 -6.70
C ILE A 335 -1.36 24.67 -6.12
N PRO A 336 -1.15 23.58 -5.33
CA PRO A 336 0.14 23.31 -4.72
C PRO A 336 1.20 22.98 -5.77
N ILE A 337 2.37 23.59 -5.63
CA ILE A 337 3.61 23.17 -6.28
C ILE A 337 4.48 22.55 -5.19
N ILE A 338 4.71 21.24 -5.27
CA ILE A 338 5.48 20.48 -4.29
C ILE A 338 6.92 20.34 -4.79
N ILE A 339 7.87 20.82 -3.97
CA ILE A 339 9.32 20.72 -4.20
C ILE A 339 9.93 19.97 -3.01
N ALA A 340 9.70 18.66 -2.97
CA ALA A 340 10.21 17.76 -1.94
C ALA A 340 10.23 16.32 -2.49
N ASP A 341 11.40 15.76 -2.78
CA ASP A 341 11.51 14.53 -3.58
C ASP A 341 11.14 13.28 -2.77
N THR A 342 11.44 13.27 -1.47
CA THR A 342 11.26 12.09 -0.61
C THR A 342 9.96 12.08 0.17
N ILE A 343 9.06 13.04 -0.01
CA ILE A 343 7.84 13.17 0.79
C ILE A 343 6.79 12.13 0.40
N VAL A 344 6.18 11.48 1.40
CA VAL A 344 4.98 10.68 1.18
C VAL A 344 3.75 11.54 1.43
N MET A 345 3.03 11.83 0.35
CA MET A 345 1.88 12.73 0.43
C MET A 345 0.73 12.17 1.27
N PRO A 346 -0.07 13.02 1.93
CA PRO A 346 -1.20 12.59 2.75
C PRO A 346 -2.19 11.71 1.97
N PHE A 347 -2.62 10.61 2.58
CA PHE A 347 -3.54 9.64 1.98
C PHE A 347 -3.12 9.18 0.58
N ASN A 348 -1.83 8.98 0.32
CA ASN A 348 -1.27 8.58 -0.98
C ASN A 348 -1.86 7.28 -1.57
N SER A 349 -2.54 6.45 -0.77
CA SER A 349 -3.28 5.28 -1.25
C SER A 349 -4.65 5.61 -1.85
N HIS A 350 -5.23 6.78 -1.56
CA HIS A 350 -6.59 7.16 -1.95
C HIS A 350 -6.64 8.48 -2.74
N VAL A 351 -5.65 9.35 -2.57
CA VAL A 351 -5.54 10.63 -3.28
C VAL A 351 -4.43 10.54 -4.32
N ASP A 352 -4.80 10.66 -5.60
CA ASP A 352 -3.85 10.81 -6.70
C ASP A 352 -3.34 12.26 -6.75
N TRP A 353 -2.20 12.51 -6.08
CA TRP A 353 -1.66 13.85 -5.94
C TRP A 353 -1.27 14.51 -7.26
N ASN A 354 -1.02 13.74 -8.33
CA ASN A 354 -0.76 14.29 -9.66
C ASN A 354 -1.98 15.00 -10.24
N ARG A 355 -3.19 14.77 -9.70
CA ARG A 355 -4.44 15.43 -10.14
C ARG A 355 -4.75 16.71 -9.40
N ILE A 356 -4.03 17.03 -8.33
CA ILE A 356 -4.32 18.19 -7.49
C ILE A 356 -3.09 19.09 -7.27
N ALA A 357 -1.89 18.61 -7.56
CA ALA A 357 -0.65 19.35 -7.37
C ALA A 357 0.30 19.19 -8.57
N ILE A 358 1.31 20.06 -8.64
CA ILE A 358 2.43 19.96 -9.57
C ILE A 358 3.67 19.57 -8.76
N PHE A 359 4.39 18.55 -9.20
CA PHE A 359 5.66 18.15 -8.60
C PHE A 359 6.82 18.70 -9.43
N ILE A 360 7.75 19.37 -8.76
CA ILE A 360 9.00 19.84 -9.37
C ILE A 360 10.15 19.23 -8.57
N PRO A 361 11.06 18.48 -9.21
CA PRO A 361 12.24 17.96 -8.54
C PRO A 361 13.04 19.07 -7.87
N GLU A 362 13.64 18.80 -6.70
CA GLU A 362 14.36 19.82 -5.92
C GLU A 362 15.49 20.50 -6.74
N GLU A 363 16.19 19.73 -7.58
CA GLU A 363 17.22 20.23 -8.50
C GLU A 363 16.72 21.23 -9.55
N ASN A 364 15.41 21.21 -9.84
CA ASN A 364 14.77 22.01 -10.88
C ASN A 364 14.09 23.27 -10.35
N ILE A 365 14.32 23.66 -9.10
CA ILE A 365 13.77 24.89 -8.50
C ILE A 365 14.07 26.14 -9.33
N LYS A 366 15.26 26.21 -9.97
CA LYS A 366 15.66 27.32 -10.86
C LYS A 366 14.80 27.43 -12.12
N ASN A 367 14.18 26.33 -12.56
CA ASN A 367 13.30 26.27 -13.72
C ASN A 367 11.82 26.52 -13.35
N LEU A 368 11.52 26.88 -12.10
CA LEU A 368 10.16 27.05 -11.58
C LEU A 368 9.27 27.88 -12.50
N LEU A 369 9.69 29.10 -12.87
CA LEU A 369 8.87 29.98 -13.71
C LEU A 369 8.57 29.36 -15.07
N LYS A 370 9.58 28.73 -15.70
CA LYS A 370 9.42 28.07 -17.01
C LYS A 370 8.39 26.93 -16.92
N ILE A 371 8.45 26.12 -15.86
CA ILE A 371 7.53 25.00 -15.66
C ILE A 371 6.11 25.54 -15.44
N VAL A 372 5.93 26.50 -14.55
CA VAL A 372 4.61 27.07 -14.22
C VAL A 372 3.95 27.73 -15.43
N HIS A 373 4.72 28.48 -16.23
CA HIS A 373 4.23 29.09 -17.47
C HIS A 373 3.83 28.04 -18.53
N SER A 374 4.45 26.86 -18.53
CA SER A 374 4.10 25.77 -19.47
C SER A 374 2.76 25.09 -19.17
N VAL A 375 2.19 25.29 -17.97
CA VAL A 375 0.93 24.67 -17.57
C VAL A 375 -0.24 25.37 -18.28
N SER A 376 -0.94 24.65 -19.14
CA SER A 376 -2.13 25.13 -19.87
C SER A 376 -3.27 25.60 -18.94
N LYS A 377 -4.17 26.46 -19.44
CA LYS A 377 -5.32 26.96 -18.65
C LYS A 377 -6.31 25.84 -18.32
N GLU A 378 -6.49 24.91 -19.24
CA GLU A 378 -7.33 23.73 -19.11
C GLU A 378 -6.83 22.88 -17.94
N ARG A 379 -5.53 22.59 -17.92
CA ARG A 379 -4.90 21.84 -16.83
C ARG A 379 -5.02 22.55 -15.48
N ARG A 380 -4.89 23.88 -15.44
CA ARG A 380 -5.10 24.67 -14.21
C ARG A 380 -6.52 24.51 -13.68
N GLY A 381 -7.52 24.53 -14.58
CA GLY A 381 -8.92 24.30 -14.23
C GLY A 381 -9.16 22.91 -13.63
N GLU A 382 -8.59 21.86 -14.23
CA GLU A 382 -8.67 20.49 -13.71
C GLU A 382 -8.08 20.38 -12.30
N LEU A 383 -6.84 20.88 -12.12
CA LEU A 383 -6.14 20.86 -10.83
C LEU A 383 -6.96 21.57 -9.75
N PHE A 384 -7.50 22.76 -10.07
CA PHE A 384 -8.30 23.54 -9.15
C PHE A 384 -9.57 22.81 -8.68
N TRP A 385 -10.34 22.23 -9.61
CA TRP A 385 -11.59 21.54 -9.26
C TRP A 385 -11.33 20.27 -8.45
N GLN A 386 -10.32 19.49 -8.83
CA GLN A 386 -9.93 18.29 -8.10
C GLN A 386 -9.41 18.62 -6.70
N LEU A 387 -8.56 19.65 -6.57
CA LEU A 387 -8.05 20.13 -5.29
C LEU A 387 -9.17 20.47 -4.32
N ARG A 388 -10.14 21.25 -4.78
CA ARG A 388 -11.30 21.65 -3.97
C ARG A 388 -12.10 20.44 -3.50
N TRP A 389 -12.43 19.52 -4.40
CA TRP A 389 -13.18 18.32 -4.06
C TRP A 389 -12.43 17.45 -3.04
N VAL A 390 -11.13 17.23 -3.26
CA VAL A 390 -10.27 16.47 -2.34
C VAL A 390 -10.25 17.12 -0.95
N TYR A 391 -10.12 18.44 -0.87
CA TYR A 391 -10.12 19.16 0.40
C TYR A 391 -11.41 18.94 1.19
N GLU A 392 -12.56 19.22 0.55
CA GLU A 392 -13.88 19.09 1.16
C GLU A 392 -14.17 17.63 1.60
N LYS A 393 -13.70 16.66 0.82
CA LYS A 393 -13.92 15.24 1.07
C LYS A 393 -13.04 14.67 2.20
N TYR A 394 -11.75 15.00 2.23
CA TYR A 394 -10.75 14.28 3.04
C TYR A 394 -10.05 15.14 4.10
N PHE A 395 -9.95 16.46 3.89
CA PHE A 395 -9.01 17.31 4.63
C PHE A 395 -9.64 18.44 5.45
N ALA A 396 -10.92 18.75 5.22
CA ALA A 396 -11.58 19.94 5.77
C ALA A 396 -11.66 20.01 7.31
N SER A 397 -11.52 18.89 8.02
CA SER A 397 -11.55 18.88 9.49
C SER A 397 -10.84 17.66 10.07
N MET A 398 -10.55 17.70 11.38
CA MET A 398 -10.04 16.53 12.11
C MET A 398 -10.98 15.33 12.03
N GLU A 399 -12.29 15.57 12.01
CA GLU A 399 -13.29 14.52 11.81
C GLU A 399 -13.12 13.86 10.43
N ARG A 400 -12.98 14.65 9.36
CA ARG A 400 -12.76 14.12 8.00
C ARG A 400 -11.48 13.32 7.91
N ILE A 401 -10.37 13.87 8.40
CA ILE A 401 -9.06 13.21 8.43
C ILE A 401 -9.15 11.87 9.17
N THR A 402 -9.81 11.86 10.33
CA THR A 402 -10.00 10.64 11.14
C THR A 402 -10.84 9.62 10.38
N LEU A 403 -12.02 10.00 9.87
CA LEU A 403 -12.89 9.09 9.13
C LEU A 403 -12.20 8.50 7.90
N THR A 404 -11.47 9.30 7.13
CA THR A 404 -10.68 8.83 5.98
C THR A 404 -9.61 7.84 6.41
N THR A 405 -8.93 8.09 7.53
CA THR A 405 -7.97 7.12 8.11
C THR A 405 -8.65 5.79 8.41
N LEU A 406 -9.85 5.82 9.02
CA LEU A 406 -10.60 4.60 9.34
C LEU A 406 -11.12 3.88 8.09
N GLU A 407 -11.53 4.62 7.06
CA GLU A 407 -11.92 4.06 5.75
C GLU A 407 -10.73 3.33 5.09
N ILE A 408 -9.55 3.96 5.02
CA ILE A 408 -8.32 3.35 4.51
C ILE A 408 -8.00 2.05 5.25
N LEU A 409 -8.10 2.06 6.58
CA LEU A 409 -7.83 0.88 7.40
C LEU A 409 -8.91 -0.20 7.22
N ASN A 410 -10.16 0.19 7.02
CA ASN A 410 -11.24 -0.76 6.77
C ASN A 410 -11.11 -1.45 5.42
N GLU A 411 -10.75 -0.72 4.36
CA GLU A 411 -10.47 -1.32 3.05
C GLU A 411 -9.29 -2.28 3.11
N LYS A 412 -8.30 -1.96 3.95
CA LYS A 412 -7.09 -2.77 4.10
C LYS A 412 -7.29 -4.02 4.97
N TYR A 413 -7.98 -3.90 6.11
CA TYR A 413 -8.05 -4.94 7.16
C TYR A 413 -9.47 -5.39 7.49
N GLY A 414 -10.49 -4.80 6.88
CA GLY A 414 -11.87 -5.20 7.07
C GLY A 414 -12.09 -6.66 6.68
N PRO A 415 -13.06 -7.35 7.31
CA PRO A 415 -13.43 -8.70 6.93
C PRO A 415 -13.96 -8.68 5.50
N VAL A 416 -13.16 -9.22 4.58
CA VAL A 416 -13.50 -9.30 3.17
C VAL A 416 -14.10 -10.68 2.88
N ASN A 417 -15.22 -10.69 2.16
CA ASN A 417 -15.78 -11.91 1.59
C ASN A 417 -14.67 -12.55 0.73
N PRO A 418 -14.25 -13.82 0.95
CA PRO A 418 -13.07 -14.42 0.30
C PRO A 418 -13.16 -14.56 -1.24
N LEU A 419 -14.22 -14.03 -1.86
CA LEU A 419 -14.45 -13.96 -3.29
C LEU A 419 -13.87 -12.71 -3.96
N PHE A 420 -13.46 -11.68 -3.22
CA PHE A 420 -12.94 -10.44 -3.81
C PHE A 420 -11.80 -9.83 -2.99
N LEU A 421 -10.55 -10.11 -3.38
CA LEU A 421 -9.46 -9.15 -3.22
C LEU A 421 -8.50 -9.28 -4.41
N PRO A 422 -8.27 -8.18 -5.12
CA PRO A 422 -6.97 -7.77 -5.55
C PRO A 422 -6.46 -6.67 -4.61
N VAL A 423 -5.28 -6.85 -4.02
CA VAL A 423 -4.49 -5.74 -3.44
C VAL A 423 -4.05 -4.91 -4.64
N THR A 424 -4.81 -3.91 -5.05
CA THR A 424 -4.44 -3.15 -6.25
C THR A 424 -3.23 -2.27 -5.93
N ALA A 425 -2.04 -2.62 -6.44
CA ALA A 425 -0.84 -1.80 -6.27
C ALA A 425 -1.06 -0.38 -6.84
N PRO A 426 -0.50 0.67 -6.21
CA PRO A 426 -0.76 2.05 -6.59
C PRO A 426 -0.15 2.38 -7.97
N LYS A 427 -0.91 3.08 -8.84
CA LYS A 427 -0.45 3.46 -10.18
C LYS A 427 0.72 4.45 -10.16
N ALA A 428 0.79 5.30 -9.14
CA ALA A 428 1.71 6.43 -9.06
C ALA A 428 3.20 6.04 -9.08
N ALA A 429 3.56 4.85 -8.60
CA ALA A 429 4.95 4.39 -8.55
C ALA A 429 5.48 3.93 -9.93
N GLY A 430 4.59 3.55 -10.86
CA GLY A 430 4.99 2.95 -12.14
C GLY A 430 5.79 1.65 -11.97
N PHE A 431 6.60 1.32 -12.98
CA PHE A 431 7.49 0.15 -12.96
C PHE A 431 8.90 0.47 -13.47
N THR A 432 9.89 -0.31 -13.00
CA THR A 432 11.27 -0.26 -13.50
C THR A 432 11.49 -1.37 -14.53
N ALA A 433 11.95 -1.01 -15.73
CA ALA A 433 12.30 -1.97 -16.76
C ALA A 433 13.76 -2.43 -16.61
N VAL A 434 13.97 -3.72 -16.42
CA VAL A 434 15.30 -4.35 -16.30
C VAL A 434 15.59 -5.16 -17.57
N ILE A 435 16.59 -4.72 -18.33
CA ILE A 435 16.97 -5.28 -19.63
C ILE A 435 18.34 -5.93 -19.52
N LEU A 436 18.42 -7.24 -19.69
CA LEU A 436 19.71 -7.94 -19.79
C LEU A 436 20.15 -7.94 -21.26
N THR A 437 21.36 -7.44 -21.52
CA THR A 437 21.89 -7.40 -22.90
C THR A 437 23.25 -8.09 -23.05
N TYR A 438 23.42 -8.76 -24.20
CA TYR A 438 24.69 -9.36 -24.60
C TYR A 438 24.87 -9.23 -26.12
N ASP A 439 25.74 -8.32 -26.55
CA ASP A 439 26.17 -8.14 -27.94
C ASP A 439 25.04 -7.82 -28.96
N ARG A 440 23.97 -7.13 -28.51
CA ARG A 440 22.80 -6.76 -29.33
C ARG A 440 22.38 -5.30 -29.14
N VAL A 441 23.33 -4.39 -29.36
CA VAL A 441 23.16 -2.95 -29.09
C VAL A 441 22.03 -2.32 -29.91
N GLU A 442 21.91 -2.66 -31.20
CA GLU A 442 20.87 -2.08 -32.05
C GLU A 442 19.45 -2.47 -31.60
N SER A 443 19.25 -3.75 -31.24
CA SER A 443 17.96 -4.24 -30.73
C SER A 443 17.64 -3.61 -29.38
N LEU A 444 18.62 -3.49 -28.49
CA LEU A 444 18.50 -2.79 -27.21
C LEU A 444 18.04 -1.33 -27.40
N PHE A 445 18.69 -0.59 -28.28
CA PHE A 445 18.33 0.81 -28.52
C PHE A 445 16.93 0.96 -29.12
N THR A 446 16.54 0.03 -30.00
CA THR A 446 15.18 -0.03 -30.56
C THR A 446 14.15 -0.31 -29.46
N LEU A 447 14.45 -1.24 -28.55
CA LEU A 447 13.59 -1.57 -27.41
C LEU A 447 13.43 -0.37 -26.47
N ILE A 448 14.52 0.29 -26.08
CA ILE A 448 14.49 1.46 -25.20
C ILE A 448 13.58 2.57 -25.77
N LYS A 449 13.70 2.88 -27.07
CA LYS A 449 12.85 3.89 -27.73
C LYS A 449 11.36 3.54 -27.70
N LYS A 450 11.00 2.25 -27.63
CA LYS A 450 9.61 1.80 -27.50
C LYS A 450 9.13 1.89 -26.05
N LEU A 451 9.91 1.38 -25.10
CA LEU A 451 9.55 1.38 -23.67
C LEU A 451 9.28 2.79 -23.13
N VAL A 452 10.08 3.78 -23.56
CA VAL A 452 9.96 5.18 -23.10
C VAL A 452 8.62 5.82 -23.46
N ARG A 453 7.88 5.26 -24.42
CA ARG A 453 6.53 5.72 -24.79
C ARG A 453 5.46 5.26 -23.80
N THR A 454 5.74 4.27 -22.95
CA THR A 454 4.82 3.76 -21.94
C THR A 454 4.71 4.74 -20.77
N PRO A 455 3.51 5.30 -20.48
CA PRO A 455 3.32 6.29 -19.41
C PRO A 455 3.84 5.85 -18.05
N SER A 456 3.52 4.63 -17.64
CA SER A 456 3.82 4.03 -16.33
C SER A 456 5.26 3.57 -16.18
N LEU A 457 6.12 3.69 -17.20
CA LEU A 457 7.55 3.43 -17.07
C LEU A 457 8.20 4.51 -16.21
N ALA A 458 8.80 4.12 -15.08
CA ALA A 458 9.51 5.02 -14.19
C ALA A 458 11.00 5.15 -14.57
N LYS A 459 11.69 4.03 -14.73
CA LYS A 459 13.15 3.95 -14.92
C LYS A 459 13.55 2.76 -15.78
N ILE A 460 14.66 2.88 -16.51
CA ILE A 460 15.28 1.77 -17.26
C ILE A 460 16.63 1.41 -16.63
N LEU A 461 16.82 0.12 -16.34
CA LEU A 461 18.08 -0.45 -15.88
C LEU A 461 18.61 -1.45 -16.91
N VAL A 462 19.72 -1.12 -17.55
CA VAL A 462 20.38 -2.00 -18.51
C VAL A 462 21.49 -2.78 -17.83
N ILE A 463 21.34 -4.09 -17.76
CA ILE A 463 22.34 -5.02 -17.23
C ILE A 463 23.24 -5.45 -18.38
N TRP A 464 24.42 -4.83 -18.44
CA TRP A 464 25.41 -5.06 -19.47
C TRP A 464 26.20 -6.34 -19.18
N ASN A 465 25.87 -7.42 -19.90
CA ASN A 465 26.36 -8.76 -19.60
C ASN A 465 27.61 -9.16 -20.41
N ASN A 466 28.18 -8.24 -21.19
CA ASN A 466 29.37 -8.49 -22.00
C ASN A 466 30.63 -8.00 -21.29
N GLN A 467 31.51 -8.91 -20.88
CA GLN A 467 32.77 -8.56 -20.21
C GLN A 467 33.85 -8.16 -21.20
N LYS A 468 33.78 -8.67 -22.44
CA LYS A 468 34.78 -8.46 -23.50
C LYS A 468 34.64 -7.11 -24.18
N LYS A 469 33.41 -6.61 -24.33
CA LYS A 469 33.11 -5.31 -24.93
C LYS A 469 32.53 -4.36 -23.88
N PRO A 470 33.06 -3.13 -23.72
CA PRO A 470 32.44 -2.12 -22.87
C PRO A 470 31.08 -1.68 -23.46
N PRO A 471 30.17 -1.12 -22.64
CA PRO A 471 28.97 -0.46 -23.15
C PRO A 471 29.33 0.70 -24.10
N PRO A 472 28.47 1.03 -25.09
CA PRO A 472 28.69 2.16 -25.99
C PRO A 472 28.87 3.47 -25.23
N ALA A 473 29.58 4.43 -25.85
CA ALA A 473 29.76 5.74 -25.26
C ALA A 473 28.40 6.43 -25.06
N ALA A 474 28.27 7.26 -24.01
CA ALA A 474 26.99 7.88 -23.64
C ALA A 474 26.32 8.66 -24.80
N SER A 475 27.10 9.21 -25.73
CA SER A 475 26.63 9.91 -26.93
C SER A 475 25.92 9.02 -27.95
N GLU A 476 26.16 7.71 -27.94
CA GLU A 476 25.56 6.74 -28.86
C GLU A 476 24.19 6.24 -28.37
N TRP A 477 23.88 6.44 -27.08
CA TRP A 477 22.62 6.01 -26.50
C TRP A 477 21.45 6.88 -27.01
N PRO A 478 20.24 6.31 -27.12
CA PRO A 478 19.08 7.09 -27.54
C PRO A 478 18.75 8.18 -26.53
N VAL A 479 18.49 9.40 -27.02
CA VAL A 479 17.97 10.50 -26.19
C VAL A 479 16.53 10.18 -25.80
N ILE A 480 16.27 10.11 -24.49
CA ILE A 480 15.00 9.66 -23.92
C ILE A 480 14.55 10.55 -22.77
N SER A 481 13.25 10.54 -22.47
CA SER A 481 12.63 11.34 -21.41
C SER A 481 12.60 10.67 -20.03
N LYS A 482 13.06 9.41 -19.93
CA LYS A 482 13.04 8.61 -18.70
C LYS A 482 14.46 8.31 -18.24
N PRO A 483 14.74 8.25 -16.92
CA PRO A 483 16.06 7.90 -16.41
C PRO A 483 16.52 6.51 -16.89
N LEU A 484 17.78 6.42 -17.32
CA LEU A 484 18.42 5.17 -17.75
C LEU A 484 19.77 5.01 -17.06
N LYS A 485 20.01 3.84 -16.48
CA LYS A 485 21.30 3.47 -15.88
C LYS A 485 21.82 2.16 -16.48
N VAL A 486 23.13 2.09 -16.67
CA VAL A 486 23.82 0.89 -17.17
C VAL A 486 24.67 0.29 -16.06
N ILE A 487 24.44 -0.99 -15.74
CA ILE A 487 25.23 -1.74 -14.76
C ILE A 487 26.07 -2.78 -15.50
N ARG A 488 27.40 -2.68 -15.37
CA ARG A 488 28.32 -3.68 -15.93
C ARG A 488 28.48 -4.84 -14.97
N THR A 489 28.21 -6.06 -15.45
CA THR A 489 28.33 -7.27 -14.63
C THR A 489 29.76 -7.81 -14.64
N LYS A 490 30.15 -8.46 -13.55
CA LYS A 490 31.47 -9.11 -13.41
C LYS A 490 31.62 -10.32 -14.33
N GLU A 491 30.53 -11.06 -14.57
CA GLU A 491 30.50 -12.31 -15.33
C GLU A 491 29.21 -12.41 -16.16
N ASN A 492 29.26 -13.10 -17.30
CA ASN A 492 28.10 -13.35 -18.17
C ASN A 492 27.18 -14.41 -17.55
N LYS A 493 26.21 -13.99 -16.73
CA LYS A 493 25.20 -14.86 -16.11
C LYS A 493 23.80 -14.38 -16.45
N LEU A 494 22.91 -15.33 -16.77
CA LEU A 494 21.49 -15.04 -17.02
C LEU A 494 20.77 -14.56 -15.74
N SER A 495 21.25 -14.96 -14.56
CA SER A 495 20.70 -14.57 -13.27
C SER A 495 20.97 -13.11 -12.90
N ASN A 496 21.89 -12.43 -13.58
CA ASN A 496 22.26 -11.04 -13.25
C ASN A 496 21.07 -10.07 -13.31
N ARG A 497 20.03 -10.36 -14.08
CA ARG A 497 18.81 -9.53 -14.14
C ARG A 497 17.85 -9.70 -12.96
N PHE A 498 18.05 -10.74 -12.15
CA PHE A 498 17.25 -11.05 -10.97
C PHE A 498 17.96 -10.67 -9.68
N TYR A 499 19.09 -9.96 -9.77
CA TYR A 499 19.78 -9.43 -8.60
C TYR A 499 19.01 -8.21 -8.06
N PRO A 500 18.85 -8.07 -6.73
CA PRO A 500 18.18 -6.94 -6.13
C PRO A 500 19.09 -5.71 -6.17
N TYR A 501 19.11 -5.00 -7.30
CA TYR A 501 19.87 -3.76 -7.44
C TYR A 501 19.18 -2.63 -6.67
N ASP A 502 19.95 -1.84 -5.92
CA ASP A 502 19.46 -0.68 -5.17
C ASP A 502 18.80 0.38 -6.08
N ASP A 503 19.09 0.35 -7.39
CA ASP A 503 18.49 1.21 -8.40
C ASP A 503 17.02 0.89 -8.73
N ILE A 504 16.52 -0.28 -8.29
CA ILE A 504 15.14 -0.71 -8.45
C ILE A 504 14.34 -0.18 -7.26
N GLU A 505 13.75 1.01 -7.43
CA GLU A 505 12.98 1.72 -6.40
C GLU A 505 11.47 1.46 -6.50
N THR A 506 11.00 0.85 -7.59
CA THR A 506 9.60 0.55 -7.84
C THR A 506 9.22 -0.84 -7.36
N GLU A 507 8.00 -1.00 -6.85
CA GLU A 507 7.45 -2.31 -6.45
C GLU A 507 7.32 -3.28 -7.64
N CYS A 508 6.95 -2.76 -8.82
CA CYS A 508 6.86 -3.55 -10.05
C CYS A 508 8.19 -3.55 -10.83
N GLN A 509 8.67 -4.74 -11.19
CA GLN A 509 9.82 -4.92 -12.08
C GLN A 509 9.38 -5.56 -13.39
N LEU A 510 9.52 -4.84 -14.51
CA LEU A 510 9.39 -5.41 -15.84
C LEU A 510 10.74 -6.01 -16.26
N THR A 511 10.85 -7.33 -16.30
CA THR A 511 12.03 -8.00 -16.88
C THR A 511 11.79 -8.35 -18.34
N ILE A 512 12.64 -7.86 -19.25
CA ILE A 512 12.49 -8.04 -20.70
C ILE A 512 13.83 -8.37 -21.39
N ASP A 513 13.79 -9.24 -22.40
CA ASP A 513 14.96 -9.59 -23.21
C ASP A 513 15.24 -8.46 -24.24
N ASP A 514 16.52 -8.26 -24.60
CA ASP A 514 16.98 -7.17 -25.48
C ASP A 514 16.55 -7.28 -26.96
N ASP A 515 15.88 -8.38 -27.35
CA ASP A 515 15.35 -8.62 -28.69
C ASP A 515 13.81 -8.54 -28.77
N ILE A 516 13.13 -8.13 -27.71
CA ILE A 516 11.65 -8.10 -27.62
C ILE A 516 11.11 -6.76 -28.11
N ILE A 517 11.19 -6.52 -29.41
CA ILE A 517 10.75 -5.26 -30.03
C ILE A 517 9.25 -5.21 -30.37
N MET A 518 8.47 -6.26 -30.09
CA MET A 518 7.08 -6.39 -30.58
C MET A 518 6.01 -5.89 -29.60
N LEU A 519 6.35 -5.65 -28.32
CA LEU A 519 5.37 -5.19 -27.34
C LEU A 519 5.00 -3.72 -27.59
N THR A 520 3.70 -3.43 -27.62
CA THR A 520 3.20 -2.06 -27.72
C THR A 520 3.15 -1.38 -26.35
N PRO A 521 3.16 -0.04 -26.29
CA PRO A 521 2.95 0.68 -25.03
C PRO A 521 1.65 0.32 -24.35
N ASP A 522 0.57 0.09 -25.11
CA ASP A 522 -0.75 -0.27 -24.58
C ASP A 522 -0.76 -1.68 -23.95
N GLU A 523 -0.07 -2.64 -24.57
CA GLU A 523 0.11 -3.98 -23.97
C GLU A 523 0.89 -3.90 -22.65
N LEU A 524 1.90 -3.03 -22.58
CA LEU A 524 2.68 -2.82 -21.36
C LEU A 524 1.87 -2.14 -20.26
N GLU A 525 1.05 -1.14 -20.59
CA GLU A 525 0.10 -0.53 -19.64
C GLU A 525 -0.93 -1.55 -19.15
N PHE A 526 -1.51 -2.33 -20.06
CA PHE A 526 -2.44 -3.40 -19.69
C PHE A 526 -1.77 -4.43 -18.77
N GLY A 527 -0.59 -4.91 -19.13
CA GLY A 527 0.15 -5.86 -18.29
C GLY A 527 0.51 -5.29 -16.92
N PHE A 528 0.82 -3.99 -16.85
CA PHE A 528 1.05 -3.30 -15.58
C PHE A 528 -0.23 -3.14 -14.76
N ASP A 529 -1.36 -2.75 -15.36
CA ASP A 529 -2.64 -2.65 -14.65
C ASP A 529 -3.12 -4.02 -14.15
N VAL A 530 -2.95 -5.10 -14.91
CA VAL A 530 -3.22 -6.47 -14.46
C VAL A 530 -2.28 -6.88 -13.33
N TRP A 531 -0.98 -6.55 -13.42
CA TRP A 531 -0.05 -6.79 -12.30
C TRP A 531 -0.46 -6.01 -11.06
N ARG A 532 -0.95 -4.78 -11.22
CA ARG A 532 -1.43 -3.99 -10.09
C ARG A 532 -2.54 -4.71 -9.37
N GLU A 533 -3.48 -5.34 -10.06
CA GLU A 533 -4.53 -6.14 -9.42
C GLU A 533 -3.98 -7.42 -8.74
N PHE A 534 -2.89 -7.99 -9.25
CA PHE A 534 -2.29 -9.22 -8.71
C PHE A 534 -0.79 -9.06 -8.41
N PRO A 535 -0.40 -8.19 -7.46
CA PRO A 535 1.01 -7.82 -7.28
C PRO A 535 1.86 -8.97 -6.73
N ASP A 536 1.23 -9.97 -6.11
CA ASP A 536 1.83 -11.21 -5.63
C ASP A 536 2.10 -12.23 -6.76
N ARG A 537 1.71 -11.95 -8.01
CA ARG A 537 1.79 -12.88 -9.14
C ARG A 537 2.69 -12.37 -10.26
N ILE A 538 3.29 -13.31 -10.98
CA ILE A 538 3.99 -13.00 -12.23
C ILE A 538 2.95 -12.82 -13.33
N VAL A 539 2.77 -11.57 -13.75
CA VAL A 539 1.99 -11.23 -14.94
C VAL A 539 2.92 -11.15 -16.13
N GLY A 540 2.53 -11.79 -17.22
CA GLY A 540 3.33 -11.77 -18.42
C GLY A 540 2.67 -12.57 -19.52
N PHE A 541 3.14 -12.31 -20.72
CA PHE A 541 2.45 -12.75 -21.90
C PHE A 541 2.67 -14.22 -22.29
N PRO A 542 3.88 -14.82 -22.18
CA PRO A 542 4.17 -16.15 -22.73
C PRO A 542 3.89 -17.27 -21.71
N SER A 543 2.85 -18.04 -21.97
CA SER A 543 2.48 -19.18 -21.15
C SER A 543 3.29 -20.45 -21.47
N ARG A 544 3.58 -21.26 -20.44
CA ARG A 544 4.29 -22.56 -20.52
C ARG A 544 3.73 -23.55 -19.50
N LEU A 545 4.05 -24.84 -19.67
CA LEU A 545 3.49 -25.93 -18.88
C LEU A 545 4.56 -26.88 -18.34
N HIS A 546 4.32 -27.45 -17.16
CA HIS A 546 5.01 -28.63 -16.66
C HIS A 546 4.10 -29.85 -16.81
N VAL A 547 4.64 -30.98 -17.27
CA VAL A 547 3.89 -32.22 -17.47
C VAL A 547 4.65 -33.35 -16.82
N TRP A 548 3.93 -34.25 -16.16
CA TRP A 548 4.50 -35.48 -15.65
C TRP A 548 4.65 -36.49 -16.78
N ASP A 549 5.87 -36.99 -17.00
CA ASP A 549 6.09 -38.10 -17.93
C ASP A 549 6.15 -39.42 -17.17
N ASN A 550 5.17 -40.28 -17.42
CA ASN A 550 5.08 -41.62 -16.83
C ASN A 550 6.21 -42.55 -17.30
N VAL A 551 6.77 -42.34 -18.49
CA VAL A 551 7.82 -43.21 -19.05
C VAL A 551 9.14 -42.96 -18.34
N THR A 552 9.50 -41.68 -18.17
CA THR A 552 10.75 -41.31 -17.50
C THR A 552 10.59 -41.10 -15.99
N SER A 553 9.36 -41.19 -15.47
CA SER A 553 9.01 -40.91 -14.06
C SER A 553 9.61 -39.58 -13.56
N SER A 554 9.47 -38.55 -14.39
CA SER A 554 10.09 -37.25 -14.15
C SER A 554 9.22 -36.11 -14.68
N TRP A 555 9.36 -34.92 -14.10
CA TRP A 555 8.68 -33.75 -14.61
C TRP A 555 9.39 -33.19 -15.86
N LYS A 556 8.60 -32.81 -16.88
CA LYS A 556 9.09 -32.25 -18.14
C LYS A 556 8.54 -30.86 -18.41
N TYR A 557 9.31 -30.08 -19.15
CA TYR A 557 8.91 -28.77 -19.65
C TYR A 557 8.21 -28.91 -21.00
N HIS A 558 7.04 -28.29 -21.16
CA HIS A 558 6.28 -28.24 -22.41
C HIS A 558 5.99 -26.79 -22.83
N SER A 559 5.97 -26.58 -24.16
CA SER A 559 5.72 -25.27 -24.79
C SER A 559 4.47 -25.23 -25.66
N GLU A 560 3.62 -26.26 -25.59
CA GLU A 560 2.37 -26.31 -26.35
C GLU A 560 1.33 -25.33 -25.81
N TRP A 561 0.44 -24.88 -26.70
CA TRP A 561 -0.63 -23.95 -26.39
C TRP A 561 -1.85 -24.72 -25.89
N THR A 562 -1.84 -25.08 -24.60
CA THR A 562 -2.96 -25.79 -23.94
C THR A 562 -3.80 -24.84 -23.09
N ASN A 563 -5.04 -25.23 -22.76
CA ASN A 563 -5.91 -24.46 -21.86
C ASN A 563 -5.36 -24.38 -20.43
N GLN A 564 -4.49 -25.33 -20.05
CA GLN A 564 -3.80 -25.33 -18.77
C GLN A 564 -2.39 -24.73 -18.92
N ILE A 565 -2.05 -23.80 -18.02
CA ILE A 565 -0.78 -23.09 -17.99
C ILE A 565 -0.23 -23.15 -16.56
N SER A 566 1.07 -23.35 -16.38
CA SER A 566 1.66 -23.41 -15.03
C SER A 566 2.87 -22.49 -14.84
N MET A 567 3.32 -21.82 -15.90
CA MET A 567 4.48 -20.95 -15.90
C MET A 567 4.25 -19.78 -16.85
N VAL A 568 4.67 -18.59 -16.45
CA VAL A 568 4.82 -17.43 -17.33
C VAL A 568 6.31 -17.20 -17.53
N ALA A 569 6.77 -17.29 -18.77
CA ALA A 569 8.17 -17.02 -19.08
C ALA A 569 8.42 -15.50 -19.22
N PRO A 570 9.65 -15.01 -19.05
CA PRO A 570 9.97 -13.61 -19.33
C PRO A 570 10.17 -13.31 -20.84
N ARG A 571 9.58 -14.08 -21.77
CA ARG A 571 9.86 -14.01 -23.23
C ARG A 571 8.63 -14.05 -24.12
N LYS A 572 8.27 -13.01 -24.88
CA LYS A 572 7.33 -13.18 -26.01
C LYS A 572 7.91 -12.95 -27.40
N LYS A 573 7.60 -13.91 -28.29
CA LYS A 573 7.82 -13.89 -29.74
C LYS A 573 6.55 -14.37 -30.43
N PHE A 574 6.20 -13.74 -31.55
CA PHE A 574 5.35 -14.32 -32.59
C PHE A 574 6.23 -14.87 -33.71
N LYS A 575 5.83 -16.00 -34.30
CA LYS A 575 6.59 -16.78 -35.29
C LYS A 575 6.56 -16.06 -36.64
N CYS A 576 7.71 -15.54 -37.08
CA CYS A 576 7.95 -15.14 -38.46
C CYS A 576 8.11 -16.41 -39.33
N PRO A 577 7.29 -16.63 -40.38
CA PRO A 577 7.40 -17.84 -41.22
C PRO A 577 8.71 -17.91 -42.02
N GLU A 578 9.38 -16.79 -42.27
CA GLU A 578 10.53 -16.69 -43.19
C GLU A 578 11.85 -16.27 -42.52
N CYS A 579 11.90 -16.17 -41.19
CA CYS A 579 13.10 -15.69 -40.49
C CYS A 579 14.03 -16.85 -40.10
N THR A 580 15.00 -17.20 -40.95
CA THR A 580 16.12 -18.10 -40.64
C THR A 580 17.22 -17.36 -39.89
N ASN A 581 17.07 -17.18 -38.57
CA ASN A 581 18.18 -16.76 -37.70
C ASN A 581 18.62 -17.93 -36.79
N THR A 582 19.78 -18.49 -37.09
CA THR A 582 20.44 -19.64 -36.44
C THR A 582 21.07 -19.32 -35.07
N GLU A 583 20.99 -18.08 -34.59
CA GLU A 583 21.64 -17.63 -33.34
C GLU A 583 20.67 -17.43 -32.15
N MET A 584 19.67 -18.30 -32.04
CA MET A 584 18.70 -18.25 -30.93
C MET A 584 18.85 -19.46 -30.00
N LEU A 585 19.11 -19.22 -28.71
CA LEU A 585 19.18 -20.25 -27.67
C LEU A 585 17.94 -21.18 -27.62
N SER A 586 16.77 -20.69 -28.03
CA SER A 586 15.52 -21.48 -28.07
C SER A 586 15.41 -22.42 -29.28
N ALA A 587 16.29 -22.32 -30.27
CA ALA A 587 16.33 -23.19 -31.44
C ALA A 587 17.18 -24.45 -31.23
N ASP A 588 17.98 -24.51 -30.15
CA ASP A 588 18.78 -25.69 -29.79
C ASP A 588 17.92 -26.70 -29.00
N ALA A 589 17.80 -27.93 -29.52
CA ALA A 589 17.07 -29.02 -28.88
C ALA A 589 17.60 -29.34 -27.47
N ARG A 590 18.90 -29.12 -27.21
CA ARG A 590 19.51 -29.31 -25.88
C ARG A 590 18.91 -28.39 -24.82
N TYR A 591 18.39 -27.24 -25.22
CA TYR A 591 17.82 -26.25 -24.30
C TYR A 591 16.47 -26.71 -23.72
N MET A 592 15.66 -27.44 -24.50
CA MET A 592 14.40 -28.02 -24.00
C MET A 592 14.65 -29.19 -23.04
N THR A 593 15.69 -30.00 -23.32
CA THR A 593 16.15 -31.06 -22.40
C THR A 593 16.64 -30.48 -21.08
N GLN A 594 17.44 -29.41 -21.12
CA GLN A 594 17.91 -28.72 -19.92
C GLN A 594 16.76 -28.14 -19.09
N ARG A 595 15.75 -27.53 -19.74
CA ARG A 595 14.56 -27.01 -19.04
C ARG A 595 13.79 -28.12 -18.33
N SER A 596 13.58 -29.25 -18.99
CA SER A 596 12.93 -30.41 -18.38
C SER A 596 13.72 -30.93 -17.18
N ALA A 597 15.04 -31.06 -17.33
CA ALA A 597 15.92 -31.43 -16.21
C ALA A 597 15.86 -30.44 -15.04
N CYS A 598 15.74 -29.13 -15.31
CA CYS A 598 15.58 -28.12 -14.27
C CYS A 598 14.24 -28.24 -13.53
N VAL A 599 13.12 -28.44 -14.24
CA VAL A 599 11.79 -28.61 -13.62
C VAL A 599 11.81 -29.83 -12.68
N ASP A 600 12.35 -30.95 -13.15
CA ASP A 600 12.49 -32.16 -12.34
C ASP A 600 13.41 -31.95 -11.13
N ARG A 601 14.54 -31.28 -11.34
CA ARG A 601 15.47 -30.93 -10.25
C ARG A 601 14.82 -30.02 -9.21
N PHE A 602 14.03 -29.03 -9.61
CA PHE A 602 13.34 -28.16 -8.66
C PHE A 602 12.29 -28.94 -7.85
N ALA A 603 11.50 -29.80 -8.50
CA ALA A 603 10.54 -30.65 -7.79
C ALA A 603 11.23 -31.52 -6.72
N LYS A 604 12.43 -32.05 -7.04
CA LYS A 604 13.26 -32.80 -6.07
C LYS A 604 13.78 -31.92 -4.94
N ILE A 605 14.26 -30.71 -5.23
CA ILE A 605 14.76 -29.77 -4.21
C ILE A 605 13.65 -29.34 -3.25
N TYR A 606 12.45 -29.05 -3.76
CA TYR A 606 11.29 -28.64 -2.95
C TYR A 606 10.54 -29.81 -2.30
N GLY A 607 10.91 -31.07 -2.61
CA GLY A 607 10.24 -32.28 -2.12
C GLY A 607 8.83 -32.52 -2.71
N HIS A 608 8.35 -31.64 -3.58
CA HIS A 608 7.06 -31.75 -4.28
C HIS A 608 7.03 -30.81 -5.51
N MET A 609 6.04 -30.98 -6.39
CA MET A 609 5.81 -30.06 -7.50
C MET A 609 5.08 -28.79 -7.02
N ALA A 610 5.80 -27.68 -6.91
CA ALA A 610 5.26 -26.41 -6.44
C ALA A 610 4.45 -25.66 -7.51
N LEU A 611 4.66 -25.94 -8.80
CA LEU A 611 3.93 -25.30 -9.89
C LEU A 611 2.47 -25.78 -9.89
N ARG A 612 1.52 -24.84 -10.00
CA ARG A 612 0.09 -25.13 -10.13
C ARG A 612 -0.39 -24.74 -11.52
N SER A 613 -1.24 -25.57 -12.12
CA SER A 613 -1.90 -25.23 -13.37
C SER A 613 -3.05 -24.25 -13.12
N VAL A 614 -3.19 -23.27 -14.00
CA VAL A 614 -4.25 -22.25 -14.02
C VAL A 614 -4.83 -22.15 -15.44
N GLU A 615 -6.11 -21.78 -15.53
CA GLU A 615 -6.84 -21.61 -16.80
C GLU A 615 -7.18 -20.14 -17.09
N PHE A 616 -6.88 -19.21 -16.17
CA PHE A 616 -7.19 -17.79 -16.33
C PHE A 616 -6.27 -17.11 -17.35
N ARG A 617 -6.87 -16.41 -18.32
CA ARG A 617 -6.18 -15.60 -19.34
C ARG A 617 -6.89 -14.24 -19.45
N ALA A 618 -6.13 -13.16 -19.40
CA ALA A 618 -6.61 -11.80 -19.66
C ALA A 618 -6.21 -11.40 -21.09
N ASP A 619 -7.11 -10.77 -21.84
CA ASP A 619 -6.90 -10.44 -23.27
C ASP A 619 -6.80 -8.91 -23.46
N PRO A 620 -5.71 -8.39 -24.07
CA PRO A 620 -5.51 -6.96 -24.28
C PRO A 620 -6.35 -6.35 -25.43
N LEU A 621 -7.07 -7.14 -26.24
CA LEU A 621 -7.71 -6.69 -27.49
C LEU A 621 -8.73 -5.53 -27.35
N GLN A 622 -9.27 -5.26 -26.16
CA GLN A 622 -10.27 -4.21 -25.90
C GLN A 622 -9.82 -3.15 -24.88
N TYR A 623 -8.55 -3.16 -24.50
CA TYR A 623 -8.03 -2.20 -23.51
C TYR A 623 -8.12 -0.75 -24.05
N LEU A 624 -8.86 0.11 -23.34
CA LEU A 624 -9.14 1.51 -23.68
C LEU A 624 -10.05 1.74 -24.91
N GLU A 625 -10.79 0.74 -25.37
CA GLU A 625 -11.72 0.91 -26.50
C GLU A 625 -12.96 1.72 -26.08
N THR A 626 -13.04 2.99 -26.50
CA THR A 626 -14.24 3.83 -26.27
C THR A 626 -15.25 3.64 -27.40
N SER A 627 -16.03 2.56 -27.38
CA SER A 627 -17.14 2.37 -28.32
C SER A 627 -18.43 3.03 -27.79
N VAL A 628 -19.11 3.80 -28.65
CA VAL A 628 -20.40 4.47 -28.35
C VAL A 628 -21.57 3.47 -28.23
N ILE A 629 -21.36 2.21 -28.63
CA ILE A 629 -22.35 1.13 -28.60
C ILE A 629 -22.03 0.19 -27.43
N PRO A 630 -22.99 -0.14 -26.55
CA PRO A 630 -22.78 -1.10 -25.48
C PRO A 630 -22.39 -2.47 -26.04
N PRO A 631 -21.39 -3.17 -25.48
CA PRO A 631 -21.05 -4.52 -25.92
C PRO A 631 -22.22 -5.48 -25.68
N LEU A 632 -22.46 -6.37 -26.65
CA LEU A 632 -23.52 -7.39 -26.60
C LEU A 632 -23.35 -8.37 -25.43
N TYR A 633 -22.13 -8.46 -24.89
CA TYR A 633 -21.76 -9.29 -23.74
C TYR A 633 -21.00 -8.43 -22.72
N PRO A 634 -21.63 -8.03 -21.60
CA PRO A 634 -21.03 -7.12 -20.62
C PRO A 634 -19.84 -7.71 -19.86
N ASN A 635 -19.57 -9.02 -20.00
CA ASN A 635 -18.54 -9.75 -19.26
C ASN A 635 -17.34 -10.17 -20.13
N ILE A 636 -17.28 -9.72 -21.40
CA ILE A 636 -16.10 -9.91 -22.25
C ILE A 636 -15.43 -8.53 -22.34
N GLY A 637 -14.21 -8.41 -21.80
CA GLY A 637 -13.42 -7.17 -21.85
C GLY A 637 -13.55 -6.24 -20.63
N ALA A 638 -14.32 -6.61 -19.61
CA ALA A 638 -14.21 -5.97 -18.30
C ALA A 638 -13.04 -6.61 -17.52
N LEU A 639 -12.14 -5.77 -16.99
CA LEU A 639 -11.18 -6.18 -15.96
C LEU A 639 -11.90 -6.89 -14.80
#